data_AF-A0A1V9K052-F1
#
_entry.id   AF-A0A1V9K052-F1
#
_cell.length_a   1.000
_cell.length_b   1.000
_cell.length_c   1.000
_cell.angle_alpha   90.00
_cell.angle_beta   90.00
_cell.angle_gamma   90.00
#
_symmetry.space_group_name_H-M   'P 1'
#
loop_
_entity.id
_entity.type
_entity.pdbx_description
1 polymer ?
#
loop_
_entity_poly.entity_id
_entity_poly.type
_entity_poly.pdbx_seq_one_letter_code
_entity_poly.pdbx_strand_id
1 'polypeptide(L)'
;MAIPGNLLSSTTESIDPNTSGWTSKLNCTIAKGTGGRNGDGCLVVKSVAAGEIQARTVSSYPVVAGTVYQAFSDTAGVVAERIGIRWLTATGTEVSVTWSLTTAAASSGWHRVSVAGAAPATATQAQVLLSSTEVGSTVNHYWENVYLGLPIRTVGNLLNFNTESAEIDAAGWASITNAAISRQVPVVSWAVDAYNVGGHTLAITAVANGNASALAIDRPTVTPGTEYLAYAYLQPPTSGSTTWIELRFYDGSGTQIAAQKSTLAAPGTGMYRQRASLAAPSNAATCSVAAGVDSATAGQVLRLETVVVTAATKLQAGSVMPYADTGFEQGVAGWTTASGIAVLSRTTPWGNAYFEGSYALNVASSTATASTLRSAKFATPGAAGQNFRAQILAHVGAGSWTNITIKVRWYNASNTDLGASTGTLYAIPGGSWYALASDAVAPATATQAAIELIPTASATSSVLHIDQVVLWQVLPLTSVQAVDDSGYIQLTLRELPLDWLLTVYRITPDGARALVRGTSGLVNQQAITSDILVIEDHEAPIGVSVYYRIEMRSSPSAGPSSRTSAPAVLSLADINETWLKDPGNPQRNMRVVVQGPPDWEQPIQQSVQRVRGRRRAVVLSGIRGGLEGSLAVWTRTDEERIALRTLLSSGNTLLWQANPGMGVDDMYVSVAGVSEGRIGGPAQEPWRTWTLPLTEQDMPVTTAVNGAAGRTWQDVVTEFDTCADLLAVYATCEDLLLDRRMG
;
A
#
# COMPACT_ATOMS: atom_id res chain seq x y z
N MET A 1 -2.42 -15.09 9.72
CA MET A 1 -1.41 -14.22 9.07
C MET A 1 -0.96 -13.23 10.12
N ALA A 2 0.33 -12.96 10.30
CA ALA A 2 0.77 -12.02 11.33
C ALA A 2 0.23 -10.62 11.03
N ILE A 3 -0.37 -9.96 12.02
CA ILE A 3 -0.84 -8.58 11.87
C ILE A 3 0.37 -7.64 11.77
N PRO A 4 0.48 -6.79 10.72
CA PRO A 4 1.59 -5.85 10.59
C PRO A 4 1.73 -4.92 11.80
N GLY A 5 2.96 -4.74 12.29
CA GLY A 5 3.26 -3.85 13.42
C GLY A 5 2.76 -4.33 14.78
N ASN A 6 2.31 -5.58 14.90
CA ASN A 6 1.81 -6.13 16.16
C ASN A 6 2.98 -6.44 17.11
N LEU A 7 2.89 -5.95 18.35
CA LEU A 7 3.84 -6.25 19.41
C LEU A 7 3.62 -7.66 19.99
N LEU A 8 2.44 -8.23 19.79
CA LEU A 8 2.10 -9.58 20.26
C LEU A 8 2.81 -10.64 19.43
N SER A 9 3.18 -11.77 20.06
CA SER A 9 3.62 -12.94 19.30
C SER A 9 2.45 -13.55 18.52
N SER A 10 2.74 -14.26 17.43
CA SER A 10 1.72 -14.94 16.63
C SER A 10 0.81 -15.82 17.49
N THR A 11 1.37 -16.58 18.44
CA THR A 11 0.57 -17.40 19.36
C THR A 11 -0.33 -16.60 20.30
N THR A 12 0.04 -15.38 20.67
CA THR A 12 -0.81 -14.53 21.54
C THR A 12 -1.91 -13.86 20.73
N GLU A 13 -1.58 -13.39 19.52
CA GLU A 13 -2.49 -12.75 18.57
C GLU A 13 -3.56 -13.71 18.04
N SER A 14 -3.15 -14.86 17.50
CA SER A 14 -4.04 -15.83 16.85
C SER A 14 -4.60 -16.88 17.80
N ILE A 15 -4.00 -17.03 19.00
CA ILE A 15 -4.34 -18.07 19.97
C ILE A 15 -4.12 -19.49 19.41
N ASP A 16 -3.08 -19.62 18.58
CA ASP A 16 -2.65 -20.88 17.97
C ASP A 16 -1.12 -21.08 18.17
N PRO A 17 -0.65 -22.26 18.67
CA PRO A 17 -1.39 -23.49 18.92
C PRO A 17 -2.16 -23.55 20.25
N ASN A 18 -2.01 -22.56 21.15
CA ASN A 18 -2.50 -22.63 22.53
C ASN A 18 -2.73 -21.22 23.16
N THR A 19 -3.15 -21.19 24.43
CA THR A 19 -3.43 -19.96 25.19
C THR A 19 -2.25 -19.46 26.04
N SER A 20 -1.01 -19.88 25.78
CA SER A 20 0.16 -19.55 26.62
C SER A 20 0.45 -18.04 26.72
N GLY A 21 -0.03 -17.25 25.76
CA GLY A 21 0.05 -15.79 25.78
C GLY A 21 -0.94 -15.10 26.73
N TRP A 22 -1.88 -15.83 27.34
CA TRP A 22 -3.01 -15.28 28.08
C TRP A 22 -3.09 -15.79 29.52
N THR A 23 -3.64 -14.96 30.41
CA THR A 23 -3.93 -15.33 31.80
C THR A 23 -5.19 -14.66 32.32
N SER A 24 -5.85 -15.29 33.29
CA SER A 24 -7.00 -14.70 33.99
C SER A 24 -6.56 -13.53 34.86
N LYS A 25 -7.28 -12.41 34.80
CA LYS A 25 -7.12 -11.26 35.71
C LYS A 25 -8.25 -11.22 36.73
N LEU A 26 -9.49 -11.48 36.32
CA LEU A 26 -10.67 -11.37 37.17
C LEU A 26 -11.78 -12.34 36.74
N ASN A 27 -12.35 -13.08 37.70
CA ASN A 27 -13.60 -13.83 37.57
C ASN A 27 -13.72 -14.78 36.36
N CYS A 28 -12.62 -15.26 35.79
CA CYS A 28 -12.67 -16.19 34.66
C CYS A 28 -11.64 -17.30 34.72
N THR A 29 -11.91 -18.35 33.95
CA THR A 29 -10.92 -19.31 33.49
C THR A 29 -10.69 -19.11 31.99
N ILE A 30 -9.52 -19.53 31.50
CA ILE A 30 -9.17 -19.44 30.08
C ILE A 30 -8.97 -20.83 29.47
N ALA A 31 -9.38 -21.00 28.23
CA ALA A 31 -9.16 -22.22 27.46
C ALA A 31 -9.01 -21.90 25.97
N LYS A 32 -8.43 -22.81 25.19
CA LYS A 32 -8.42 -22.72 23.73
C LYS A 32 -9.76 -23.22 23.18
N GLY A 33 -10.42 -22.42 22.36
CA GLY A 33 -11.58 -22.81 21.57
C GLY A 33 -11.19 -23.13 20.12
N THR A 34 -12.21 -23.42 19.30
CA THR A 34 -12.09 -23.65 17.85
C THR A 34 -12.96 -22.65 17.08
N GLY A 35 -12.82 -22.58 15.76
CA GLY A 35 -13.63 -21.71 14.91
C GLY A 35 -13.20 -20.25 14.90
N GLY A 36 -11.91 -20.00 15.16
CA GLY A 36 -11.28 -18.73 14.83
C GLY A 36 -11.31 -18.46 13.32
N ARG A 37 -11.15 -17.19 12.97
CA ARG A 37 -11.00 -16.65 11.62
C ARG A 37 -9.54 -16.41 11.26
N ASN A 38 -8.64 -16.22 12.23
CA ASN A 38 -7.19 -16.10 12.02
C ASN A 38 -6.45 -17.37 12.48
N GLY A 39 -6.80 -18.50 11.86
CA GLY A 39 -6.42 -19.84 12.32
C GLY A 39 -7.59 -20.56 12.98
N ASP A 40 -7.41 -21.82 13.38
CA ASP A 40 -8.51 -22.59 13.99
C ASP A 40 -8.77 -22.18 15.46
N GLY A 41 -7.74 -21.70 16.16
CA GLY A 41 -7.82 -21.35 17.58
C GLY A 41 -8.56 -20.04 17.87
N CYS A 42 -9.23 -19.99 19.01
CA CYS A 42 -9.68 -18.74 19.65
C CYS A 42 -9.50 -18.82 21.17
N LEU A 43 -9.46 -17.68 21.86
CA LEU A 43 -9.44 -17.63 23.32
C LEU A 43 -10.86 -17.73 23.86
N VAL A 44 -11.13 -18.75 24.67
CA VAL A 44 -12.36 -18.85 25.46
C VAL A 44 -12.08 -18.26 26.84
N VAL A 45 -12.77 -17.18 27.17
CA VAL A 45 -12.80 -16.59 28.50
C VAL A 45 -14.12 -17.00 29.14
N LYS A 46 -14.07 -17.93 30.10
CA LYS A 46 -15.26 -18.50 30.75
C LYS A 46 -15.46 -17.89 32.13
N SER A 47 -16.64 -17.33 32.42
CA SER A 47 -16.95 -16.77 33.74
C SER A 47 -16.95 -17.83 34.86
N VAL A 48 -16.49 -17.45 36.05
CA VAL A 48 -16.58 -18.28 37.26
C VAL A 48 -17.85 -17.96 38.06
N ALA A 49 -18.28 -16.70 38.06
CA ALA A 49 -19.54 -16.22 38.64
C ALA A 49 -20.13 -15.08 37.77
N ALA A 50 -21.36 -14.65 38.08
CA ALA A 50 -21.91 -13.44 37.50
C ALA A 50 -21.04 -12.21 37.87
N GLY A 51 -20.89 -11.28 36.93
CA GLY A 51 -20.07 -10.07 37.09
C GLY A 51 -19.04 -9.90 35.98
N GLU A 52 -18.22 -8.86 36.10
CA GLU A 52 -17.17 -8.57 35.14
C GLU A 52 -16.12 -9.68 35.12
N ILE A 53 -15.78 -10.15 33.93
CA ILE A 53 -14.65 -11.04 33.68
C ILE A 53 -13.53 -10.26 33.00
N GLN A 54 -12.27 -10.61 33.30
CA GLN A 54 -11.13 -10.00 32.63
C GLN A 54 -10.02 -11.03 32.36
N ALA A 55 -9.56 -11.07 31.11
CA ALA A 55 -8.36 -11.79 30.70
C ALA A 55 -7.31 -10.81 30.17
N ARG A 56 -6.03 -11.10 30.38
CA ARG A 56 -4.92 -10.24 29.93
C ARG A 56 -3.79 -11.03 29.32
N THR A 57 -2.93 -10.35 28.56
CA THR A 57 -1.68 -10.96 28.10
C THR A 57 -0.76 -11.28 29.29
N VAL A 58 0.01 -12.36 29.18
CA VAL A 58 1.02 -12.75 30.19
C VAL A 58 2.18 -11.77 30.16
N SER A 59 2.72 -11.55 28.96
CA SER A 59 3.80 -10.60 28.71
C SER A 59 3.31 -9.15 28.79
N SER A 60 4.24 -8.26 29.13
CA SER A 60 4.09 -6.82 28.95
C SER A 60 4.99 -6.36 27.83
N TYR A 61 4.55 -5.37 27.06
CA TYR A 61 5.23 -4.91 25.85
C TYR A 61 5.74 -3.49 26.05
N PRO A 62 6.95 -3.15 25.57
CA PRO A 62 7.52 -1.82 25.76
C PRO A 62 6.66 -0.76 25.08
N VAL A 63 6.46 0.36 25.77
CA VAL A 63 5.78 1.54 25.23
C VAL A 63 6.50 2.82 25.62
N VAL A 64 6.34 3.87 24.81
CA VAL A 64 6.88 5.19 25.05
C VAL A 64 5.78 6.10 25.58
N ALA A 65 6.01 6.77 26.71
CA ALA A 65 5.06 7.72 27.29
C ALA A 65 4.73 8.85 26.30
N GLY A 66 3.44 9.22 26.21
CA GLY A 66 2.92 10.21 25.26
C GLY A 66 2.57 9.64 23.89
N THR A 67 3.14 8.50 23.48
CA THR A 67 2.83 7.85 22.20
C THR A 67 1.46 7.18 22.25
N VAL A 68 0.66 7.35 21.20
CA VAL A 68 -0.63 6.67 21.05
C VAL A 68 -0.39 5.22 20.66
N TYR A 69 -1.07 4.30 21.35
CA TYR A 69 -1.16 2.90 20.96
C TYR A 69 -2.62 2.51 20.73
N GLN A 70 -2.82 1.50 19.89
CA GLN A 70 -4.11 0.91 19.58
C GLN A 70 -4.12 -0.56 20.03
N ALA A 71 -5.26 -1.01 20.54
CA ALA A 71 -5.58 -2.41 20.70
C ALA A 71 -6.92 -2.73 20.03
N PHE A 72 -7.00 -3.86 19.36
CA PHE A 72 -8.27 -4.39 18.86
C PHE A 72 -8.29 -5.91 18.97
N SER A 73 -9.49 -6.48 18.92
CA SER A 73 -9.72 -7.90 18.82
C SER A 73 -11.04 -8.15 18.13
N ASP A 74 -11.13 -9.30 17.48
CA ASP A 74 -12.40 -9.83 17.03
C ASP A 74 -13.00 -10.73 18.12
N THR A 75 -14.29 -10.53 18.40
CA THR A 75 -14.96 -11.13 19.55
C THR A 75 -16.37 -11.65 19.20
N ALA A 76 -16.85 -12.60 19.99
CA ALA A 76 -18.20 -13.14 19.93
C ALA A 76 -18.65 -13.60 21.33
N GLY A 77 -19.90 -13.33 21.67
CA GLY A 77 -20.45 -13.62 22.99
C GLY A 77 -21.95 -13.38 23.11
N VAL A 78 -22.49 -13.60 24.31
CA VAL A 78 -23.92 -13.43 24.62
C VAL A 78 -24.21 -12.22 25.50
N VAL A 79 -23.17 -11.46 25.85
CA VAL A 79 -23.25 -10.17 26.56
C VAL A 79 -22.38 -9.15 25.82
N ALA A 80 -22.59 -7.87 26.09
CA ALA A 80 -21.72 -6.82 25.53
C ALA A 80 -20.33 -6.83 26.19
N GLU A 81 -19.32 -6.48 25.42
CA GLU A 81 -17.90 -6.56 25.79
C GLU A 81 -17.14 -5.28 25.48
N ARG A 82 -15.90 -5.21 25.96
CA ARG A 82 -14.95 -4.11 25.77
C ARG A 82 -13.52 -4.60 25.83
N ILE A 83 -12.62 -3.84 25.23
CA ILE A 83 -11.16 -4.08 25.25
C ILE A 83 -10.44 -2.89 25.87
N GLY A 84 -9.28 -3.13 26.47
CA GLY A 84 -8.49 -2.09 27.11
C GLY A 84 -6.99 -2.25 26.88
N ILE A 85 -6.29 -1.12 26.96
CA ILE A 85 -4.82 -1.05 27.06
C ILE A 85 -4.48 -0.78 28.52
N ARG A 86 -3.87 -1.76 29.18
CA ARG A 86 -3.43 -1.65 30.57
C ARG A 86 -2.01 -1.11 30.60
N TRP A 87 -1.84 0.09 31.13
CA TRP A 87 -0.55 0.78 31.22
C TRP A 87 0.20 0.41 32.49
N LEU A 88 1.49 0.15 32.36
CA LEU A 88 2.34 -0.34 33.42
C LEU A 88 3.65 0.45 33.51
N THR A 89 4.13 0.62 34.74
CA THR A 89 5.49 1.07 35.01
C THR A 89 6.51 -0.03 34.67
N ALA A 90 7.80 0.31 34.70
CA ALA A 90 8.88 -0.66 34.48
C ALA A 90 8.89 -1.83 35.48
N THR A 91 8.30 -1.63 36.67
CA THR A 91 8.15 -2.68 37.69
C THR A 91 6.86 -3.48 37.54
N GLY A 92 6.05 -3.24 36.50
CA GLY A 92 4.79 -3.96 36.25
C GLY A 92 3.59 -3.47 37.06
N THR A 93 3.68 -2.32 37.74
CA THR A 93 2.57 -1.73 38.50
C THR A 93 1.60 -1.03 37.55
N GLU A 94 0.29 -1.28 37.69
CA GLU A 94 -0.76 -0.62 36.89
C GLU A 94 -0.79 0.88 37.15
N VAL A 95 -0.62 1.66 36.10
CA VAL A 95 -0.77 3.12 36.12
C VAL A 95 -2.23 3.49 35.89
N SER A 96 -2.81 2.95 34.81
CA SER A 96 -4.22 3.11 34.44
C SER A 96 -4.61 2.10 33.36
N VAL A 97 -5.88 2.12 32.95
CA VAL A 97 -6.36 1.38 31.78
C VAL A 97 -7.11 2.34 30.87
N THR A 98 -6.74 2.38 29.59
CA THR A 98 -7.56 3.01 28.55
C THR A 98 -8.57 1.99 28.05
N TRP A 99 -9.86 2.22 28.30
CA TRP A 99 -10.95 1.31 27.91
C TRP A 99 -11.66 1.76 26.64
N SER A 100 -12.07 0.81 25.81
CA SER A 100 -13.10 1.04 24.80
C SER A 100 -14.44 1.34 25.45
N LEU A 101 -15.37 1.93 24.68
CA LEU A 101 -16.77 1.84 25.05
C LEU A 101 -17.22 0.37 25.01
N THR A 102 -18.24 0.04 25.79
CA THR A 102 -18.92 -1.27 25.69
C THR A 102 -19.70 -1.33 24.39
N THR A 103 -19.70 -2.49 23.73
CA THR A 103 -20.51 -2.72 22.53
C THR A 103 -21.98 -2.39 22.76
N ALA A 104 -22.62 -1.84 21.73
CA ALA A 104 -24.01 -1.40 21.81
C ALA A 104 -25.00 -2.58 22.01
N ALA A 105 -24.58 -3.80 21.65
CA ALA A 105 -25.34 -5.03 21.81
C ALA A 105 -24.38 -6.23 21.89
N ALA A 106 -24.86 -7.32 22.47
CA ALA A 106 -24.17 -8.61 22.40
C ALA A 106 -24.30 -9.22 20.99
N SER A 107 -23.34 -10.07 20.60
CA SER A 107 -23.41 -10.81 19.34
C SER A 107 -22.67 -12.13 19.39
N SER A 108 -23.35 -13.21 19.03
CA SER A 108 -22.73 -14.52 18.84
C SER A 108 -21.95 -14.62 17.52
N GLY A 109 -22.08 -13.64 16.64
CA GLY A 109 -21.26 -13.51 15.43
C GLY A 109 -20.02 -12.68 15.69
N TRP A 110 -18.91 -13.06 15.05
CA TRP A 110 -17.63 -12.35 15.13
C TRP A 110 -17.78 -10.89 14.70
N HIS A 111 -17.37 -9.98 15.56
CA HIS A 111 -17.36 -8.54 15.35
C HIS A 111 -16.14 -7.92 16.01
N ARG A 112 -15.79 -6.68 15.64
CA ARG A 112 -14.58 -6.03 16.16
C ARG A 112 -14.87 -5.11 17.34
N VAL A 113 -13.98 -5.15 18.32
CA VAL A 113 -13.86 -4.15 19.39
C VAL A 113 -12.43 -3.63 19.45
N SER A 114 -12.27 -2.37 19.83
CA SER A 114 -11.00 -1.67 19.75
C SER A 114 -10.95 -0.48 20.67
N VAL A 115 -9.74 0.02 20.94
CA VAL A 115 -9.49 1.26 21.66
C VAL A 115 -8.13 1.81 21.25
N ALA A 116 -7.96 3.12 21.32
CA ALA A 116 -6.65 3.74 21.29
C ALA A 116 -6.49 4.81 22.37
N GLY A 117 -5.24 5.06 22.77
CA GLY A 117 -4.92 6.14 23.69
C GLY A 117 -3.42 6.36 23.84
N ALA A 118 -3.05 7.58 24.25
CA ALA A 118 -1.67 7.91 24.60
C ALA A 118 -1.24 7.18 25.88
N ALA A 119 -0.04 6.59 25.86
CA ALA A 119 0.56 6.02 27.04
C ALA A 119 0.75 7.12 28.10
N PRO A 120 0.22 6.96 29.33
CA PRO A 120 0.29 7.98 30.35
C PRO A 120 1.75 8.21 30.79
N ALA A 121 2.01 9.34 31.44
CA ALA A 121 3.31 9.61 32.04
C ALA A 121 3.72 8.44 32.96
N THR A 122 4.99 8.03 32.91
CA THR A 122 5.58 6.88 33.62
C THR A 122 5.24 5.48 33.09
N ALA A 123 4.34 5.35 32.09
CA ALA A 123 4.15 4.08 31.43
C ALA A 123 5.36 3.74 30.57
N THR A 124 5.94 2.57 30.81
CA THR A 124 7.02 2.00 29.98
C THR A 124 6.62 0.64 29.41
N GLN A 125 5.48 0.11 29.84
CA GLN A 125 4.95 -1.19 29.46
C GLN A 125 3.44 -1.15 29.26
N ALA A 126 2.90 -2.02 28.40
CA ALA A 126 1.47 -2.19 28.19
C ALA A 126 1.06 -3.67 28.08
N GLN A 127 -0.20 -3.96 28.40
CA GLN A 127 -0.85 -5.26 28.18
C GLN A 127 -2.22 -5.07 27.54
N VAL A 128 -2.67 -6.05 26.76
CA VAL A 128 -4.07 -6.10 26.30
C VAL A 128 -4.93 -6.65 27.43
N LEU A 129 -6.12 -6.05 27.61
CA LEU A 129 -7.11 -6.45 28.59
C LEU A 129 -8.46 -6.67 27.90
N LEU A 130 -9.01 -7.88 27.99
CA LEU A 130 -10.30 -8.27 27.43
C LEU A 130 -11.33 -8.29 28.57
N SER A 131 -12.54 -7.81 28.33
CA SER A 131 -13.56 -7.70 29.38
C SER A 131 -14.99 -7.84 28.85
N SER A 132 -15.81 -8.55 29.61
CA SER A 132 -17.27 -8.61 29.42
C SER A 132 -17.95 -8.72 30.79
N THR A 133 -19.25 -8.41 30.89
CA THR A 133 -20.01 -8.55 32.15
C THR A 133 -21.03 -9.65 32.01
N GLU A 134 -20.71 -10.81 32.58
CA GLU A 134 -21.51 -12.03 32.40
C GLU A 134 -22.62 -12.13 33.45
N VAL A 135 -23.78 -12.66 33.03
CA VAL A 135 -24.98 -12.77 33.87
C VAL A 135 -25.00 -14.01 34.77
N GLY A 136 -23.98 -14.86 34.68
CA GLY A 136 -23.89 -16.12 35.42
C GLY A 136 -22.50 -16.72 35.36
N SER A 137 -22.31 -17.84 36.06
CA SER A 137 -21.10 -18.68 35.93
C SER A 137 -21.11 -19.46 34.62
N THR A 138 -19.94 -19.90 34.18
CA THR A 138 -19.73 -20.81 33.04
C THR A 138 -20.15 -20.27 31.68
N VAL A 139 -20.37 -18.96 31.56
CA VAL A 139 -20.65 -18.29 30.29
C VAL A 139 -19.36 -18.10 29.53
N ASN A 140 -19.34 -18.50 28.26
CA ASN A 140 -18.18 -18.37 27.39
C ASN A 140 -18.23 -17.07 26.61
N HIS A 141 -17.09 -16.40 26.56
CA HIS A 141 -16.82 -15.30 25.63
C HIS A 141 -15.61 -15.68 24.77
N TYR A 142 -15.66 -15.34 23.48
CA TYR A 142 -14.65 -15.76 22.49
C TYR A 142 -13.89 -14.54 21.97
N TRP A 143 -12.58 -14.68 21.82
CA TRP A 143 -11.68 -13.61 21.37
C TRP A 143 -10.60 -14.15 20.46
N GLU A 144 -10.23 -13.40 19.43
CA GLU A 144 -9.13 -13.72 18.53
C GLU A 144 -8.60 -12.48 17.80
N ASN A 145 -7.63 -12.69 16.90
CA ASN A 145 -7.08 -11.67 16.01
C ASN A 145 -6.67 -10.39 16.77
N VAL A 146 -5.90 -10.60 17.85
CA VAL A 146 -5.63 -9.56 18.84
C VAL A 146 -4.43 -8.72 18.42
N TYR A 147 -4.58 -7.41 18.50
CA TYR A 147 -3.55 -6.44 18.19
C TYR A 147 -3.18 -5.59 19.40
N LEU A 148 -1.88 -5.31 19.54
CA LEU A 148 -1.35 -4.22 20.34
C LEU A 148 -0.17 -3.60 19.60
N GLY A 149 -0.23 -2.31 19.33
CA GLY A 149 0.85 -1.61 18.64
C GLY A 149 0.53 -0.16 18.37
N LEU A 150 1.28 0.47 17.48
CA LEU A 150 1.00 1.82 17.01
C LEU A 150 -0.29 1.83 16.17
N PRO A 151 -1.04 2.94 16.13
CA PRO A 151 -2.24 3.01 15.30
C PRO A 151 -2.00 2.58 13.86
N ILE A 152 -2.78 1.60 13.38
CA ILE A 152 -2.77 1.22 11.96
C ILE A 152 -3.63 2.25 11.22
N ARG A 153 -3.05 2.88 10.20
CA ARG A 153 -3.70 3.94 9.41
C ARG A 153 -3.74 3.58 7.94
N THR A 154 -4.69 4.16 7.23
CA THR A 154 -4.66 4.16 5.77
C THR A 154 -3.43 4.94 5.29
N VAL A 155 -2.56 4.29 4.53
CA VAL A 155 -1.38 4.90 3.91
C VAL A 155 -1.79 6.06 3.00
N GLY A 156 -1.10 7.19 3.12
CA GLY A 156 -1.37 8.40 2.34
C GLY A 156 -2.61 9.19 2.80
N ASN A 157 -3.26 8.78 3.90
CA ASN A 157 -4.32 9.59 4.50
C ASN A 157 -3.73 10.88 5.07
N LEU A 158 -4.41 12.00 4.80
CA LEU A 158 -4.03 13.32 5.27
C LEU A 158 -4.68 13.66 6.63
N LEU A 159 -5.68 12.90 7.05
CA LEU A 159 -6.33 13.05 8.34
C LEU A 159 -5.50 12.36 9.43
N ASN A 160 -5.59 12.86 10.66
CA ASN A 160 -4.99 12.16 11.78
C ASN A 160 -5.79 10.89 12.13
N PHE A 161 -5.17 10.00 12.90
CA PHE A 161 -5.76 8.71 13.25
C PHE A 161 -7.12 8.83 13.96
N ASN A 162 -7.29 9.82 14.84
CA ASN A 162 -8.52 9.98 15.59
C ASN A 162 -9.68 10.43 14.70
N THR A 163 -9.41 11.29 13.73
CA THR A 163 -10.42 11.70 12.74
C THR A 163 -10.74 10.58 11.75
N GLU A 164 -9.76 9.73 11.41
CA GLU A 164 -9.95 8.54 10.57
C GLU A 164 -10.85 7.48 11.23
N SER A 165 -10.64 7.16 12.51
CA SER A 165 -11.20 5.95 13.15
C SER A 165 -12.05 6.18 14.41
N ALA A 166 -12.08 7.40 14.97
CA ALA A 166 -12.75 7.73 16.23
C ALA A 166 -12.41 6.78 17.41
N GLU A 167 -11.22 6.18 17.41
CA GLU A 167 -10.77 5.21 18.41
C GLU A 167 -10.32 5.85 19.73
N ILE A 168 -9.99 7.14 19.73
CA ILE A 168 -9.59 7.88 20.93
C ILE A 168 -10.77 8.67 21.49
N ASP A 169 -11.39 9.53 20.69
CA ASP A 169 -12.56 10.35 21.04
C ASP A 169 -13.28 10.88 19.78
N ALA A 170 -14.23 11.82 19.95
CA ALA A 170 -14.96 12.45 18.85
C ALA A 170 -14.45 13.87 18.51
N ALA A 171 -13.34 14.31 19.10
CA ALA A 171 -12.86 15.69 19.02
C ALA A 171 -12.41 16.07 17.60
N GLY A 172 -12.08 15.11 16.75
CA GLY A 172 -11.81 15.32 15.32
C GLY A 172 -13.00 15.82 14.50
N TRP A 173 -14.19 15.95 15.10
CA TRP A 173 -15.44 16.28 14.40
C TRP A 173 -16.27 17.35 15.10
N ALA A 174 -16.88 18.22 14.31
CA ALA A 174 -17.79 19.27 14.76
C ALA A 174 -19.15 19.19 14.07
N SER A 175 -20.22 19.52 14.81
CA SER A 175 -21.57 19.57 14.26
C SER A 175 -21.72 20.81 13.36
N ILE A 176 -22.29 20.64 12.16
CA ILE A 176 -22.57 21.74 11.23
C ILE A 176 -24.03 22.12 11.31
N THR A 177 -24.91 21.12 11.14
CA THR A 177 -26.35 21.32 11.00
C THR A 177 -27.06 20.23 11.78
N ASN A 178 -27.91 20.61 12.75
CA ASN A 178 -28.90 19.72 13.36
C ASN A 178 -28.37 18.35 13.82
N ALA A 179 -27.11 18.28 14.26
CA ALA A 179 -26.45 17.03 14.61
C ALA A 179 -25.88 17.06 16.03
N ALA A 180 -25.97 15.93 16.72
CA ALA A 180 -25.16 15.62 17.89
C ALA A 180 -24.12 14.56 17.48
N ILE A 181 -22.89 14.72 17.94
CA ILE A 181 -21.75 13.86 17.60
C ILE A 181 -21.34 13.07 18.85
N SER A 182 -21.20 11.77 18.70
CA SER A 182 -20.72 10.88 19.76
C SER A 182 -19.96 9.69 19.18
N ARG A 183 -19.36 8.88 20.05
CA ARG A 183 -18.78 7.59 19.70
C ARG A 183 -19.75 6.47 20.00
N GLN A 184 -19.76 5.44 19.16
CA GLN A 184 -20.50 4.20 19.38
C GLN A 184 -19.66 3.00 18.96
N VAL A 185 -19.88 1.84 19.59
CA VAL A 185 -19.25 0.56 19.22
C VAL A 185 -20.35 -0.39 18.74
N PRO A 186 -20.80 -0.26 17.48
CA PRO A 186 -21.79 -1.17 16.92
C PRO A 186 -21.19 -2.56 16.71
N VAL A 187 -22.04 -3.59 16.71
CA VAL A 187 -21.64 -4.94 16.31
C VAL A 187 -21.47 -4.96 14.79
N VAL A 188 -20.23 -4.77 14.32
CA VAL A 188 -19.88 -4.82 12.90
C VAL A 188 -18.86 -5.93 12.67
N SER A 189 -19.16 -6.80 11.71
CA SER A 189 -18.23 -7.84 11.26
C SER A 189 -17.42 -7.31 10.09
N TRP A 190 -16.10 -7.35 10.23
CA TRP A 190 -15.14 -7.03 9.19
C TRP A 190 -14.45 -8.28 8.68
N ALA A 191 -13.84 -8.21 7.49
CA ALA A 191 -12.90 -9.24 7.08
C ALA A 191 -11.75 -9.35 8.11
N VAL A 192 -11.23 -10.56 8.32
CA VAL A 192 -10.23 -10.83 9.37
C VAL A 192 -8.94 -10.01 9.19
N ASP A 193 -8.62 -9.70 7.93
CA ASP A 193 -7.44 -8.97 7.47
C ASP A 193 -7.69 -7.47 7.22
N ALA A 194 -8.91 -6.97 7.48
CA ALA A 194 -9.21 -5.54 7.36
C ALA A 194 -8.63 -4.78 8.56
N TYR A 195 -7.32 -4.53 8.63
CA TYR A 195 -6.70 -3.93 9.82
C TYR A 195 -6.87 -2.40 9.93
N ASN A 196 -7.30 -1.74 8.86
CA ASN A 196 -7.49 -0.27 8.83
C ASN A 196 -8.87 0.17 9.35
N VAL A 197 -9.73 -0.76 9.77
CA VAL A 197 -11.06 -0.45 10.31
C VAL A 197 -11.09 -0.66 11.82
N GLY A 198 -11.72 0.31 12.49
CA GLY A 198 -11.97 0.29 13.92
C GLY A 198 -13.14 -0.59 14.36
N GLY A 199 -13.31 -0.65 15.67
CA GLY A 199 -14.50 -1.13 16.37
C GLY A 199 -15.34 0.02 16.93
N HIS A 200 -14.75 1.20 17.15
CA HIS A 200 -15.53 2.42 17.33
C HIS A 200 -16.05 2.91 15.98
N THR A 201 -17.04 3.79 16.04
CA THR A 201 -17.56 4.55 14.91
C THR A 201 -17.95 5.93 15.41
N LEU A 202 -17.85 6.93 14.54
CA LEU A 202 -18.43 8.24 14.78
C LEU A 202 -19.94 8.18 14.51
N ALA A 203 -20.76 8.58 15.47
CA ALA A 203 -22.20 8.66 15.33
C ALA A 203 -22.67 10.11 15.14
N ILE A 204 -23.30 10.39 14.00
CA ILE A 204 -23.99 11.65 13.69
C ILE A 204 -25.48 11.41 13.92
N THR A 205 -26.02 11.99 15.00
CA THR A 205 -27.43 11.84 15.39
C THR A 205 -28.22 13.09 15.03
N ALA A 206 -29.29 12.97 14.24
CA ALA A 206 -30.18 14.09 13.95
C ALA A 206 -30.92 14.55 15.21
N VAL A 207 -30.80 15.83 15.58
CA VAL A 207 -31.42 16.37 16.82
C VAL A 207 -32.90 16.74 16.60
N ALA A 208 -33.25 17.14 15.38
CA ALA A 208 -34.61 17.43 14.93
C ALA A 208 -34.83 16.85 13.51
N ASN A 209 -36.06 16.92 13.01
CA ASN A 209 -36.35 16.53 11.63
C ASN A 209 -35.68 17.50 10.64
N GLY A 210 -35.09 16.98 9.56
CA GLY A 210 -34.41 17.75 8.53
C GLY A 210 -33.01 17.22 8.22
N ASN A 211 -32.18 18.05 7.58
CA ASN A 211 -30.81 17.64 7.26
C ASN A 211 -29.95 17.67 8.52
N ALA A 212 -29.08 16.67 8.71
CA ALA A 212 -28.12 16.60 9.81
C ALA A 212 -26.71 16.32 9.27
N SER A 213 -25.68 17.01 9.75
CA SER A 213 -24.31 16.81 9.26
C SER A 213 -23.22 17.22 10.24
N ALA A 214 -22.04 16.61 10.06
CA ALA A 214 -20.81 16.90 10.78
C ALA A 214 -19.65 17.18 9.80
N LEU A 215 -18.62 17.88 10.28
CA LEU A 215 -17.39 18.22 9.57
C LEU A 215 -16.18 17.75 10.37
N ALA A 216 -15.18 17.18 9.69
CA ALA A 216 -13.87 16.97 10.28
C ALA A 216 -13.20 18.33 10.57
N ILE A 217 -12.77 18.55 11.81
CA ILE A 217 -12.10 19.81 12.17
C ILE A 217 -10.65 19.84 11.66
N ASP A 218 -10.06 18.67 11.44
CA ASP A 218 -8.75 18.54 10.82
C ASP A 218 -8.82 19.05 9.39
N ARG A 219 -7.92 20.00 9.07
CA ARG A 219 -7.84 20.65 7.76
C ARG A 219 -6.45 20.52 7.18
N PRO A 220 -6.06 19.33 6.68
CA PRO A 220 -4.74 19.15 6.08
C PRO A 220 -4.54 20.07 4.88
N THR A 221 -3.28 20.44 4.66
CA THR A 221 -2.87 21.27 3.52
C THR A 221 -3.05 20.54 2.20
N VAL A 222 -3.40 21.29 1.16
CA VAL A 222 -3.55 20.75 -0.20
C VAL A 222 -2.77 21.56 -1.22
N THR A 223 -2.44 20.90 -2.33
CA THR A 223 -1.79 21.52 -3.48
C THR A 223 -2.84 21.91 -4.52
N PRO A 224 -2.94 23.20 -4.90
CA PRO A 224 -3.81 23.64 -5.99
C PRO A 224 -3.60 22.83 -7.28
N GLY A 225 -4.70 22.46 -7.94
CA GLY A 225 -4.70 21.66 -9.16
C GLY A 225 -4.58 20.14 -8.94
N THR A 226 -4.15 19.69 -7.76
CA THR A 226 -4.13 18.27 -7.41
C THR A 226 -5.55 17.78 -7.11
N GLU A 227 -5.89 16.60 -7.62
CA GLU A 227 -7.14 15.93 -7.30
C GLU A 227 -7.03 15.17 -5.98
N TYR A 228 -8.04 15.33 -5.13
CA TYR A 228 -8.14 14.62 -3.86
C TYR A 228 -9.38 13.73 -3.86
N LEU A 229 -9.26 12.59 -3.17
CA LEU A 229 -10.30 11.61 -2.94
C LEU A 229 -10.60 11.55 -1.44
N ALA A 230 -11.85 11.76 -1.07
CA ALA A 230 -12.39 11.50 0.25
C ALA A 230 -13.24 10.23 0.22
N TYR A 231 -13.11 9.36 1.23
CA TYR A 231 -14.01 8.22 1.40
C TYR A 231 -14.22 7.86 2.87
N ALA A 232 -15.32 7.18 3.15
CA ALA A 232 -15.62 6.60 4.46
C ALA A 232 -16.57 5.41 4.31
N TYR A 233 -16.55 4.49 5.27
CA TYR A 233 -17.66 3.56 5.48
C TYR A 233 -18.79 4.29 6.19
N LEU A 234 -19.99 4.24 5.61
CA LEU A 234 -21.19 4.86 6.12
C LEU A 234 -22.20 3.77 6.49
N GLN A 235 -22.75 3.85 7.70
CA GLN A 235 -23.93 3.06 8.11
C GLN A 235 -25.17 3.94 8.07
N PRO A 236 -26.02 3.84 7.04
CA PRO A 236 -27.23 4.65 6.97
C PRO A 236 -28.29 4.16 7.98
N PRO A 237 -29.19 5.05 8.44
CA PRO A 237 -30.34 4.67 9.26
C PRO A 237 -31.39 3.86 8.46
N THR A 238 -32.31 3.21 9.16
CA THR A 238 -33.32 2.26 8.63
C THR A 238 -34.45 2.84 7.76
N SER A 239 -34.39 4.10 7.29
CA SER A 239 -35.50 4.66 6.51
C SER A 239 -35.12 5.88 5.67
N GLY A 240 -35.64 5.94 4.43
CA GLY A 240 -35.99 7.10 3.58
C GLY A 240 -35.02 8.28 3.39
N SER A 241 -33.95 8.33 4.16
CA SER A 241 -33.07 9.47 4.33
C SER A 241 -31.84 9.25 3.48
N THR A 242 -31.34 10.32 2.89
CA THR A 242 -30.24 10.23 1.94
C THR A 242 -28.93 10.51 2.64
N THR A 243 -28.06 9.51 2.75
CA THR A 243 -26.75 9.68 3.39
C THR A 243 -25.68 10.05 2.37
N TRP A 244 -24.69 10.83 2.79
CA TRP A 244 -23.66 11.34 1.89
C TRP A 244 -22.34 11.64 2.62
N ILE A 245 -21.27 11.68 1.82
CA ILE A 245 -19.96 12.23 2.17
C ILE A 245 -19.66 13.40 1.24
N GLU A 246 -18.89 14.39 1.69
CA GLU A 246 -18.55 15.58 0.94
C GLU A 246 -17.10 15.99 1.19
N LEU A 247 -16.34 16.17 0.10
CA LEU A 247 -15.00 16.77 0.14
C LEU A 247 -15.14 18.29 0.01
N ARG A 248 -14.51 19.07 0.89
CA ARG A 248 -14.52 20.54 0.88
C ARG A 248 -13.11 21.09 0.77
N PHE A 249 -12.95 22.19 0.04
CA PHE A 249 -11.72 22.98 0.00
C PHE A 249 -11.92 24.36 0.61
N TYR A 250 -10.88 24.84 1.28
CA TYR A 250 -10.85 26.14 1.92
C TYR A 250 -9.64 26.95 1.44
N ASP A 251 -9.79 28.25 1.33
CA ASP A 251 -8.67 29.16 1.09
C ASP A 251 -7.84 29.42 2.37
N GLY A 252 -6.79 30.24 2.24
CA GLY A 252 -5.92 30.61 3.36
C GLY A 252 -6.61 31.42 4.49
N SER A 253 -7.83 31.92 4.27
CA SER A 253 -8.65 32.58 5.29
C SER A 253 -9.57 31.61 6.02
N GLY A 254 -9.63 30.35 5.59
CA GLY A 254 -10.54 29.34 6.11
C GLY A 254 -11.95 29.41 5.51
N THR A 255 -12.15 30.16 4.42
CA THR A 255 -13.43 30.25 3.70
C THR A 255 -13.60 29.05 2.76
N GLN A 256 -14.76 28.40 2.79
CA GLN A 256 -15.05 27.30 1.86
C GLN A 256 -15.19 27.84 0.43
N ILE A 257 -14.37 27.34 -0.48
CA ILE A 257 -14.30 27.81 -1.89
C ILE A 257 -14.81 26.78 -2.89
N ALA A 258 -14.83 25.50 -2.51
CA ALA A 258 -15.40 24.43 -3.33
C ALA A 258 -15.83 23.26 -2.46
N ALA A 259 -16.80 22.49 -2.95
CA ALA A 259 -17.22 21.24 -2.34
C ALA A 259 -17.76 20.26 -3.37
N GLN A 260 -17.58 18.97 -3.12
CA GLN A 260 -18.17 17.89 -3.90
C GLN A 260 -18.84 16.89 -2.97
N LYS A 261 -20.17 16.85 -3.02
CA LYS A 261 -20.99 15.87 -2.31
C LYS A 261 -21.15 14.60 -3.15
N SER A 262 -21.16 13.46 -2.47
CA SER A 262 -21.41 12.15 -3.06
C SER A 262 -22.41 11.38 -2.21
N THR A 263 -23.55 11.08 -2.80
CA THR A 263 -24.67 10.39 -2.15
C THR A 263 -24.49 8.89 -2.18
N LEU A 264 -24.69 8.22 -1.04
CA LEU A 264 -24.75 6.77 -0.91
C LEU A 264 -26.13 6.25 -1.29
N ALA A 265 -26.18 5.36 -2.28
CA ALA A 265 -27.38 4.60 -2.65
C ALA A 265 -27.37 3.24 -1.94
N ALA A 266 -27.53 3.21 -0.62
CA ALA A 266 -27.36 1.99 0.16
C ALA A 266 -28.47 0.93 -0.12
N PRO A 267 -28.12 -0.37 -0.21
CA PRO A 267 -29.11 -1.45 -0.32
C PRO A 267 -29.75 -1.83 1.03
N GLY A 268 -29.25 -1.30 2.15
CA GLY A 268 -29.71 -1.62 3.50
C GLY A 268 -29.02 -0.76 4.55
N THR A 269 -28.89 -1.26 5.78
CA THR A 269 -28.26 -0.57 6.92
C THR A 269 -26.91 -1.16 7.35
N GLY A 270 -26.25 -1.87 6.43
CA GLY A 270 -24.86 -2.30 6.61
C GLY A 270 -23.87 -1.12 6.53
N MET A 271 -22.59 -1.43 6.65
CA MET A 271 -21.51 -0.48 6.38
C MET A 271 -21.19 -0.49 4.88
N TYR A 272 -21.31 0.66 4.22
CA TYR A 272 -21.02 0.80 2.79
C TYR A 272 -20.03 1.93 2.56
N ARG A 273 -19.00 1.69 1.75
CA ARG A 273 -18.00 2.71 1.44
C ARG A 273 -18.52 3.68 0.39
N GLN A 274 -18.50 4.97 0.69
CA GLN A 274 -18.85 6.04 -0.25
C GLN A 274 -17.63 6.93 -0.52
N ARG A 275 -17.50 7.43 -1.75
CA ARG A 275 -16.36 8.23 -2.20
C ARG A 275 -16.79 9.56 -2.83
N ALA A 276 -16.02 10.61 -2.59
CA ALA A 276 -16.13 11.91 -3.25
C ALA A 276 -14.74 12.38 -3.70
N SER A 277 -14.62 12.94 -4.89
CA SER A 277 -13.35 13.41 -5.47
C SER A 277 -13.53 14.76 -6.14
N LEU A 278 -12.52 15.62 -5.99
CA LEU A 278 -12.50 16.94 -6.60
C LEU A 278 -11.07 17.47 -6.72
N ALA A 279 -10.78 18.19 -7.81
CA ALA A 279 -9.54 18.94 -7.97
C ALA A 279 -9.53 20.18 -7.07
N ALA A 280 -8.45 20.36 -6.30
CA ALA A 280 -8.25 21.53 -5.46
C ALA A 280 -8.23 22.80 -6.34
N PRO A 281 -9.10 23.80 -6.10
CA PRO A 281 -9.08 25.06 -6.83
C PRO A 281 -7.74 25.80 -6.71
N SER A 282 -7.49 26.76 -7.61
CA SER A 282 -6.22 27.50 -7.68
C SER A 282 -5.84 28.25 -6.39
N ASN A 283 -6.81 28.63 -5.57
CA ASN A 283 -6.62 29.31 -4.28
C ASN A 283 -6.88 28.42 -3.06
N ALA A 284 -6.97 27.09 -3.24
CA ALA A 284 -7.13 26.15 -2.12
C ALA A 284 -5.86 26.06 -1.28
N ALA A 285 -6.01 26.14 0.03
CA ALA A 285 -4.93 25.97 1.00
C ALA A 285 -5.12 24.69 1.83
N THR A 286 -6.35 24.35 2.19
CA THR A 286 -6.67 23.15 2.98
C THR A 286 -7.92 22.44 2.48
N CYS A 287 -8.13 21.20 2.90
CA CYS A 287 -9.37 20.45 2.67
C CYS A 287 -9.95 19.85 3.95
N SER A 288 -11.21 19.42 3.94
CA SER A 288 -11.84 18.65 5.02
C SER A 288 -12.98 17.77 4.47
N VAL A 289 -13.41 16.78 5.26
CA VAL A 289 -14.53 15.89 4.97
C VAL A 289 -15.74 16.28 5.80
N ALA A 290 -16.90 16.40 5.14
CA ALA A 290 -18.19 16.43 5.80
C ALA A 290 -18.97 15.15 5.50
N ALA A 291 -19.87 14.79 6.39
CA ALA A 291 -20.84 13.73 6.15
C ALA A 291 -22.18 14.07 6.79
N GLY A 292 -23.25 13.49 6.24
CA GLY A 292 -24.57 13.80 6.74
C GLY A 292 -25.69 12.96 6.16
N VAL A 293 -26.88 13.32 6.60
CA VAL A 293 -28.15 12.72 6.24
C VAL A 293 -29.11 13.83 5.84
N ASP A 294 -29.66 13.75 4.64
CA ASP A 294 -30.71 14.65 4.18
C ASP A 294 -32.08 14.02 4.47
N SER A 295 -33.04 14.87 4.87
CA SER A 295 -34.41 14.46 5.27
C SER A 295 -34.45 13.45 6.43
N ALA A 296 -33.56 13.61 7.42
CA ALA A 296 -33.53 12.76 8.59
C ALA A 296 -34.73 13.01 9.51
N THR A 297 -35.17 11.96 10.18
CA THR A 297 -36.08 12.05 11.34
C THR A 297 -35.24 12.23 12.61
N ALA A 298 -35.72 13.02 13.57
CA ALA A 298 -35.07 13.20 14.87
C ALA A 298 -34.74 11.84 15.51
N GLY A 299 -33.50 11.71 16.01
CA GLY A 299 -32.97 10.49 16.61
C GLY A 299 -32.36 9.48 15.63
N GLN A 300 -32.48 9.68 14.32
CA GLN A 300 -31.76 8.84 13.36
C GLN A 300 -30.25 9.05 13.47
N VAL A 301 -29.51 7.95 13.31
CA VAL A 301 -28.06 7.91 13.43
C VAL A 301 -27.44 7.47 12.11
N LEU A 302 -26.53 8.28 11.57
CA LEU A 302 -25.54 7.87 10.59
C LEU A 302 -24.25 7.53 11.33
N ARG A 303 -23.65 6.37 11.06
CA ARG A 303 -22.32 6.04 11.58
C ARG A 303 -21.26 6.14 10.49
N LEU A 304 -20.07 6.56 10.89
CA LEU A 304 -18.89 6.67 10.04
C LEU A 304 -17.71 5.92 10.62
N GLU A 305 -16.93 5.32 9.73
CA GLU A 305 -15.67 4.65 10.05
C GLU A 305 -14.68 4.80 8.88
N THR A 306 -13.39 4.77 9.18
CA THR A 306 -12.27 4.86 8.22
C THR A 306 -12.43 6.03 7.27
N VAL A 307 -12.44 7.25 7.83
CA VAL A 307 -12.53 8.48 7.05
C VAL A 307 -11.16 8.85 6.51
N VAL A 308 -11.07 8.93 5.20
CA VAL A 308 -9.82 9.16 4.48
C VAL A 308 -9.96 10.38 3.59
N VAL A 309 -8.92 11.21 3.56
CA VAL A 309 -8.64 12.13 2.45
C VAL A 309 -7.25 11.87 1.97
N THR A 310 -7.08 11.65 0.67
CA THR A 310 -5.76 11.44 0.07
C THR A 310 -5.70 12.07 -1.30
N ALA A 311 -4.49 12.25 -1.85
CA ALA A 311 -4.36 12.56 -3.28
C ALA A 311 -4.98 11.41 -4.08
N ALA A 312 -5.87 11.74 -5.01
CA ALA A 312 -6.60 10.73 -5.77
C ALA A 312 -5.61 9.93 -6.65
N THR A 313 -5.46 8.64 -6.36
CA THR A 313 -4.72 7.74 -7.23
C THR A 313 -5.39 7.68 -8.58
N LYS A 314 -4.63 7.89 -9.66
CA LYS A 314 -5.14 7.74 -11.01
C LYS A 314 -5.40 6.26 -11.29
N LEU A 315 -6.60 5.93 -11.79
CA LEU A 315 -6.97 4.56 -12.18
C LEU A 315 -6.10 3.97 -13.30
N GLN A 316 -5.41 4.85 -14.03
CA GLN A 316 -4.33 4.52 -14.94
C GLN A 316 -3.29 5.62 -14.79
N ALA A 317 -2.04 5.25 -14.50
CA ALA A 317 -0.98 6.23 -14.35
C ALA A 317 -0.79 7.04 -15.64
N GLY A 318 -0.61 8.35 -15.49
CA GLY A 318 -0.57 9.30 -16.61
C GLY A 318 -1.95 9.68 -17.17
N SER A 319 -3.05 9.17 -16.62
CA SER A 319 -4.40 9.57 -17.05
C SER A 319 -4.65 11.05 -16.78
N VAL A 320 -5.20 11.72 -17.79
CA VAL A 320 -5.64 13.12 -17.70
C VAL A 320 -7.07 13.24 -17.16
N MET A 321 -7.78 12.13 -16.99
CA MET A 321 -9.15 12.14 -16.48
C MET A 321 -9.18 12.20 -14.94
N PRO A 322 -10.12 12.97 -14.37
CA PRO A 322 -10.37 12.97 -12.93
C PRO A 322 -11.14 11.72 -12.50
N TYR A 323 -10.96 11.31 -11.25
CA TYR A 323 -11.57 10.11 -10.67
C TYR A 323 -13.10 10.09 -10.83
N ALA A 324 -13.74 11.25 -10.70
CA ALA A 324 -15.19 11.41 -10.89
C ALA A 324 -15.68 10.94 -12.27
N ASP A 325 -14.91 11.20 -13.32
CA ASP A 325 -15.23 10.85 -14.71
C ASP A 325 -14.76 9.43 -15.08
N THR A 326 -13.96 8.78 -14.23
CA THR A 326 -13.39 7.45 -14.49
C THR A 326 -14.14 6.33 -13.77
N GLY A 327 -14.46 6.51 -12.48
CA GLY A 327 -15.07 5.47 -11.62
C GLY A 327 -16.53 5.71 -11.25
N PHE A 328 -17.11 6.86 -11.60
CA PHE A 328 -18.55 7.17 -11.44
C PHE A 328 -19.10 7.10 -10.01
N GLU A 329 -18.23 7.11 -9.00
CA GLU A 329 -18.58 6.92 -7.60
C GLU A 329 -19.52 8.00 -7.05
N GLN A 330 -19.50 9.20 -7.64
CA GLN A 330 -20.29 10.37 -7.22
C GLN A 330 -21.33 10.83 -8.25
N GLY A 331 -21.54 10.08 -9.34
CA GLY A 331 -22.51 10.39 -10.39
C GLY A 331 -21.97 10.08 -11.79
N VAL A 332 -22.56 10.71 -12.80
CA VAL A 332 -22.11 10.60 -14.21
C VAL A 332 -21.03 11.62 -14.57
N ALA A 333 -20.62 12.48 -13.63
CA ALA A 333 -19.67 13.57 -13.83
C ALA A 333 -19.96 14.40 -15.09
N GLY A 334 -18.98 14.59 -15.97
CA GLY A 334 -19.13 15.37 -17.20
C GLY A 334 -19.71 14.59 -18.40
N TRP A 335 -20.16 13.34 -18.20
CA TRP A 335 -20.64 12.51 -19.30
C TRP A 335 -22.04 12.93 -19.77
N THR A 336 -22.20 13.02 -21.08
CA THR A 336 -23.45 13.43 -21.73
C THR A 336 -23.78 12.58 -22.94
N THR A 337 -25.07 12.47 -23.26
CA THR A 337 -25.53 11.92 -24.53
C THR A 337 -25.48 13.02 -25.59
N ALA A 338 -24.43 13.02 -26.41
CA ALA A 338 -24.24 14.00 -27.47
C ALA A 338 -25.22 13.82 -28.64
N SER A 339 -25.67 12.58 -28.89
CA SER A 339 -26.74 12.26 -29.84
C SER A 339 -27.36 10.89 -29.55
N GLY A 340 -28.56 10.63 -30.06
CA GLY A 340 -29.31 9.39 -29.80
C GLY A 340 -30.24 9.50 -28.60
N ILE A 341 -30.63 8.34 -28.06
CA ILE A 341 -31.69 8.22 -27.05
C ILE A 341 -31.20 7.61 -25.71
N ALA A 342 -29.91 7.30 -25.60
CA ALA A 342 -29.36 6.74 -24.37
C ALA A 342 -29.51 7.72 -23.20
N VAL A 343 -29.91 7.19 -22.06
CA VAL A 343 -29.99 7.91 -20.78
C VAL A 343 -28.85 7.44 -19.90
N LEU A 344 -28.10 8.41 -19.37
CA LEU A 344 -26.97 8.17 -18.49
C LEU A 344 -27.39 8.34 -17.03
N SER A 345 -27.03 7.37 -16.20
CA SER A 345 -27.15 7.45 -14.75
C SER A 345 -25.96 6.74 -14.10
N ARG A 346 -25.80 6.88 -12.78
CA ARG A 346 -24.92 5.99 -12.02
C ARG A 346 -25.66 4.67 -11.75
N THR A 347 -24.96 3.55 -11.63
CA THR A 347 -25.56 2.30 -11.14
C THR A 347 -26.10 2.47 -9.71
N THR A 348 -27.18 1.79 -9.38
CA THR A 348 -27.77 1.77 -8.04
C THR A 348 -28.54 0.46 -7.83
N PRO A 349 -28.61 -0.07 -6.59
CA PRO A 349 -27.96 0.41 -5.37
C PRO A 349 -26.44 0.15 -5.37
N TRP A 350 -25.76 0.55 -4.29
CA TRP A 350 -24.34 0.30 -4.04
C TRP A 350 -24.00 -1.17 -4.28
N GLY A 351 -22.93 -1.44 -5.02
CA GLY A 351 -22.45 -2.79 -5.28
C GLY A 351 -23.29 -3.57 -6.31
N ASN A 352 -24.29 -2.97 -6.95
CA ASN A 352 -25.13 -3.68 -7.93
C ASN A 352 -24.38 -4.02 -9.22
N ALA A 353 -23.59 -3.08 -9.75
CA ALA A 353 -22.71 -3.30 -10.90
C ALA A 353 -21.58 -2.27 -10.86
N TYR A 354 -20.35 -2.77 -10.83
CA TYR A 354 -19.11 -2.02 -10.75
C TYR A 354 -17.94 -2.93 -11.16
N PHE A 355 -16.81 -2.33 -11.50
CA PHE A 355 -15.52 -3.00 -11.63
C PHE A 355 -14.53 -2.39 -10.64
N GLU A 356 -14.39 -1.07 -10.64
CA GLU A 356 -13.69 -0.30 -9.62
C GLU A 356 -14.71 0.28 -8.63
N GLY A 357 -14.27 0.61 -7.42
CA GLY A 357 -15.13 1.37 -6.55
C GLY A 357 -16.32 0.57 -6.01
N SER A 358 -17.52 1.05 -6.30
CA SER A 358 -18.81 0.48 -5.88
C SER A 358 -19.96 0.81 -6.84
N TYR A 359 -19.69 1.66 -7.83
CA TYR A 359 -20.62 2.12 -8.85
C TYR A 359 -19.97 2.07 -10.24
N ALA A 360 -20.78 2.28 -11.27
CA ALA A 360 -20.37 2.42 -12.66
C ALA A 360 -21.32 3.38 -13.39
N LEU A 361 -20.96 3.81 -14.60
CA LEU A 361 -21.87 4.50 -15.51
C LEU A 361 -22.89 3.51 -16.06
N ASN A 362 -24.16 3.79 -15.84
CA ASN A 362 -25.30 3.06 -16.39
C ASN A 362 -25.81 3.78 -17.66
N VAL A 363 -25.77 3.09 -18.78
CA VAL A 363 -26.27 3.55 -20.08
C VAL A 363 -27.52 2.74 -20.42
N ALA A 364 -28.69 3.37 -20.33
CA ALA A 364 -29.96 2.75 -20.69
C ALA A 364 -30.42 3.22 -22.07
N SER A 365 -30.80 2.28 -22.93
CA SER A 365 -31.40 2.57 -24.24
C SER A 365 -32.81 1.99 -24.32
N SER A 366 -33.80 2.85 -24.60
CA SER A 366 -35.20 2.43 -24.79
C SER A 366 -35.48 1.84 -26.18
N THR A 367 -34.55 1.98 -27.14
CA THR A 367 -34.69 1.47 -28.52
C THR A 367 -33.40 0.80 -29.01
N ALA A 368 -33.54 -0.03 -30.05
CA ALA A 368 -32.43 -0.70 -30.73
C ALA A 368 -31.68 0.26 -31.68
N THR A 369 -31.04 1.28 -31.13
CA THR A 369 -30.32 2.30 -31.89
C THR A 369 -28.94 2.60 -31.28
N ALA A 370 -28.09 3.25 -32.07
CA ALA A 370 -26.82 3.79 -31.58
C ALA A 370 -27.04 5.13 -30.89
N SER A 371 -26.28 5.40 -29.83
CA SER A 371 -26.18 6.71 -29.20
C SER A 371 -24.71 7.12 -29.12
N THR A 372 -24.44 8.43 -29.20
CA THR A 372 -23.08 8.96 -28.99
C THR A 372 -22.99 9.52 -27.59
N LEU A 373 -22.13 8.95 -26.77
CA LEU A 373 -21.82 9.43 -25.42
C LEU A 373 -20.48 10.16 -25.44
N ARG A 374 -20.34 11.21 -24.66
CA ARG A 374 -19.11 12.01 -24.61
C ARG A 374 -18.78 12.40 -23.18
N SER A 375 -17.52 12.24 -22.80
CA SER A 375 -16.99 12.75 -21.53
C SER A 375 -16.88 14.28 -21.53
N ALA A 376 -16.48 14.87 -20.40
CA ALA A 376 -15.93 16.22 -20.39
C ALA A 376 -14.66 16.33 -21.26
N LYS A 377 -14.20 17.56 -21.44
CA LYS A 377 -12.95 17.89 -22.12
C LYS A 377 -11.84 18.00 -21.07
N PHE A 378 -10.74 17.31 -21.28
CA PHE A 378 -9.61 17.28 -20.36
C PHE A 378 -8.39 17.88 -21.04
N ALA A 379 -7.60 18.64 -20.27
CA ALA A 379 -6.37 19.23 -20.78
C ALA A 379 -5.35 18.13 -21.14
N THR A 380 -4.69 18.29 -22.27
CA THR A 380 -3.63 17.42 -22.75
C THR A 380 -2.42 18.27 -23.18
N PRO A 381 -1.65 18.82 -22.20
CA PRO A 381 -0.53 19.69 -22.51
C PRO A 381 0.52 18.99 -23.39
N GLY A 382 0.97 19.65 -24.46
CA GLY A 382 1.96 19.08 -25.38
C GLY A 382 1.48 17.89 -26.21
N ALA A 383 0.16 17.67 -26.30
CA ALA A 383 -0.37 16.48 -26.97
C ALA A 383 -0.10 16.40 -28.46
N ALA A 384 0.07 17.52 -29.16
CA ALA A 384 0.21 17.55 -30.61
C ALA A 384 1.26 16.55 -31.11
N GLY A 385 0.84 15.61 -31.96
CA GLY A 385 1.69 14.54 -32.51
C GLY A 385 1.97 13.36 -31.57
N GLN A 386 1.54 13.42 -30.31
CA GLN A 386 1.65 12.33 -29.35
C GLN A 386 0.48 11.35 -29.51
N ASN A 387 0.73 10.07 -29.20
CA ASN A 387 -0.30 9.04 -29.20
C ASN A 387 -0.97 8.95 -27.82
N PHE A 388 -2.29 8.88 -27.79
CA PHE A 388 -3.09 8.71 -26.58
C PHE A 388 -3.98 7.48 -26.69
N ARG A 389 -4.16 6.78 -25.57
CA ARG A 389 -5.07 5.64 -25.44
C ARG A 389 -6.27 6.05 -24.62
N ALA A 390 -7.45 5.87 -25.20
CA ALA A 390 -8.71 5.82 -24.47
C ALA A 390 -9.03 4.36 -24.15
N GLN A 391 -9.34 4.05 -22.90
CA GLN A 391 -9.80 2.73 -22.50
C GLN A 391 -11.02 2.83 -21.61
N ILE A 392 -11.92 1.85 -21.74
CA ILE A 392 -13.05 1.64 -20.85
C ILE A 392 -13.12 0.17 -20.45
N LEU A 393 -13.80 -0.10 -19.34
CA LEU A 393 -14.36 -1.41 -19.05
C LEU A 393 -15.86 -1.38 -19.32
N ALA A 394 -16.37 -2.37 -20.06
CA ALA A 394 -17.79 -2.44 -20.43
C ALA A 394 -18.40 -3.80 -20.07
N HIS A 395 -19.64 -3.79 -19.58
CA HIS A 395 -20.41 -4.98 -19.24
C HIS A 395 -21.89 -4.81 -19.65
N VAL A 396 -22.47 -5.80 -20.33
CA VAL A 396 -23.90 -5.79 -20.68
C VAL A 396 -24.74 -6.17 -19.46
N GLY A 397 -25.46 -5.21 -18.91
CA GLY A 397 -26.33 -5.42 -17.73
C GLY A 397 -27.69 -6.03 -18.08
N ALA A 398 -28.28 -5.64 -19.21
CA ALA A 398 -29.56 -6.17 -19.69
C ALA A 398 -29.72 -5.98 -21.20
N GLY A 399 -30.63 -6.74 -21.80
CA GLY A 399 -30.90 -6.70 -23.24
C GLY A 399 -29.68 -7.13 -24.06
N SER A 400 -29.50 -6.51 -25.23
CA SER A 400 -28.41 -6.83 -26.13
C SER A 400 -27.79 -5.58 -26.76
N TRP A 401 -26.47 -5.65 -26.96
CA TRP A 401 -25.64 -4.62 -27.59
C TRP A 401 -24.81 -5.27 -28.68
N THR A 402 -24.86 -4.74 -29.90
CA THR A 402 -24.12 -5.32 -31.04
C THR A 402 -22.64 -4.95 -30.97
N ASN A 403 -22.36 -3.69 -30.66
CA ASN A 403 -21.01 -3.16 -30.63
C ASN A 403 -20.90 -1.87 -29.81
N ILE A 404 -19.65 -1.51 -29.49
CA ILE A 404 -19.25 -0.17 -29.05
C ILE A 404 -18.09 0.31 -29.93
N THR A 405 -18.13 1.57 -30.34
CA THR A 405 -16.96 2.25 -30.93
C THR A 405 -16.37 3.20 -29.91
N ILE A 406 -15.05 3.15 -29.71
CA ILE A 406 -14.32 4.06 -28.81
C ILE A 406 -13.49 5.01 -29.67
N LYS A 407 -13.61 6.32 -29.41
CA LYS A 407 -12.91 7.40 -30.13
C LYS A 407 -12.32 8.41 -29.15
N VAL A 408 -11.35 9.18 -29.64
CA VAL A 408 -10.85 10.38 -28.97
C VAL A 408 -11.20 11.58 -29.82
N ARG A 409 -11.93 12.54 -29.25
CA ARG A 409 -12.26 13.83 -29.88
C ARG A 409 -11.35 14.92 -29.36
N TRP A 410 -10.79 15.71 -30.26
CA TRP A 410 -9.75 16.68 -29.95
C TRP A 410 -10.25 18.12 -30.04
N TYR A 411 -9.71 18.98 -29.19
CA TYR A 411 -9.99 20.42 -29.22
C TYR A 411 -8.70 21.22 -29.06
N ASN A 412 -8.68 22.44 -29.61
CA ASN A 412 -7.60 23.40 -29.40
C ASN A 412 -7.83 24.25 -28.13
N ALA A 413 -6.89 25.16 -27.84
CA ALA A 413 -6.96 26.03 -26.67
C ALA A 413 -8.16 26.99 -26.69
N SER A 414 -8.64 27.35 -27.89
CA SER A 414 -9.86 28.15 -28.11
C SER A 414 -11.14 27.31 -28.08
N ASN A 415 -11.06 26.05 -27.66
CA ASN A 415 -12.18 25.12 -27.55
C ASN A 415 -12.86 24.75 -28.89
N THR A 416 -12.18 24.98 -30.01
CA THR A 416 -12.64 24.56 -31.35
C THR A 416 -12.49 23.05 -31.50
N ASP A 417 -13.52 22.38 -32.00
CA ASP A 417 -13.49 20.94 -32.33
C ASP A 417 -12.55 20.69 -33.52
N LEU A 418 -11.56 19.82 -33.33
CA LEU A 418 -10.58 19.41 -34.34
C LEU A 418 -10.96 18.06 -34.98
N GLY A 419 -12.10 17.48 -34.59
CA GLY A 419 -12.60 16.19 -35.04
C GLY A 419 -12.34 15.05 -34.05
N ALA A 420 -12.94 13.90 -34.34
CA ALA A 420 -12.73 12.65 -33.62
C ALA A 420 -11.86 11.68 -34.43
N SER A 421 -11.10 10.85 -33.73
CA SER A 421 -10.35 9.75 -34.33
C SER A 421 -11.29 8.74 -35.01
N THR A 422 -10.73 7.90 -35.88
CA THR A 422 -11.47 6.79 -36.53
C THR A 422 -12.11 5.87 -35.49
N GLY A 423 -11.39 5.62 -34.39
CA GLY A 423 -11.82 4.76 -33.29
C GLY A 423 -11.65 3.28 -33.56
N THR A 424 -11.88 2.48 -32.52
CA THR A 424 -11.89 1.02 -32.58
C THR A 424 -13.28 0.49 -32.30
N LEU A 425 -13.78 -0.40 -33.16
CA LEU A 425 -15.08 -1.07 -33.00
C LEU A 425 -14.89 -2.41 -32.30
N TYR A 426 -15.65 -2.65 -31.23
CA TYR A 426 -15.66 -3.91 -30.50
C TYR A 426 -17.07 -4.51 -30.49
N ALA A 427 -17.17 -5.82 -30.74
CA ALA A 427 -18.35 -6.57 -30.34
C ALA A 427 -18.31 -6.78 -28.83
N ILE A 428 -19.43 -6.62 -28.13
CA ILE A 428 -19.53 -6.83 -26.67
C ILE A 428 -20.44 -8.03 -26.41
N PRO A 429 -19.88 -9.19 -26.02
CA PRO A 429 -20.69 -10.30 -25.53
C PRO A 429 -21.31 -9.99 -24.17
N GLY A 430 -22.37 -10.72 -23.79
CA GLY A 430 -22.93 -10.64 -22.43
C GLY A 430 -22.11 -11.43 -21.40
N GLY A 431 -22.20 -11.02 -20.13
CA GLY A 431 -21.82 -11.85 -18.98
C GLY A 431 -20.46 -11.56 -18.31
N SER A 432 -19.61 -10.70 -18.87
CA SER A 432 -18.32 -10.31 -18.28
C SER A 432 -18.00 -8.83 -18.49
N TRP A 433 -17.04 -8.31 -17.73
CA TRP A 433 -16.40 -7.02 -18.01
C TRP A 433 -15.32 -7.18 -19.07
N TYR A 434 -15.31 -6.27 -20.05
CA TYR A 434 -14.35 -6.29 -21.15
C TYR A 434 -13.55 -4.98 -21.18
N ALA A 435 -12.22 -5.09 -21.21
CA ALA A 435 -11.32 -3.96 -21.44
C ALA A 435 -11.23 -3.66 -22.93
N LEU A 436 -11.65 -2.45 -23.30
CA LEU A 436 -11.78 -2.02 -24.68
C LEU A 436 -10.99 -0.72 -24.85
N ALA A 437 -10.08 -0.66 -25.81
CA ALA A 437 -9.15 0.46 -25.97
C ALA A 437 -9.10 1.01 -27.40
N SER A 438 -8.77 2.28 -27.54
CA SER A 438 -8.51 2.90 -28.84
C SER A 438 -7.37 3.88 -28.73
N ASP A 439 -6.38 3.72 -29.61
CA ASP A 439 -5.23 4.61 -29.72
C ASP A 439 -5.51 5.68 -30.77
N ALA A 440 -5.14 6.91 -30.48
CA ALA A 440 -5.32 8.04 -31.35
C ALA A 440 -4.15 9.03 -31.22
N VAL A 441 -3.57 9.42 -32.36
CA VAL A 441 -2.58 10.49 -32.42
C VAL A 441 -3.29 11.83 -32.36
N ALA A 442 -2.86 12.72 -31.47
CA ALA A 442 -3.43 14.04 -31.34
C ALA A 442 -3.10 14.90 -32.58
N PRO A 443 -4.10 15.54 -33.21
CA PRO A 443 -3.88 16.47 -34.32
C PRO A 443 -2.98 17.65 -33.94
N ALA A 444 -2.44 18.33 -34.96
CA ALA A 444 -1.74 19.59 -34.74
C ALA A 444 -2.64 20.58 -33.97
N THR A 445 -2.06 21.32 -33.03
CA THR A 445 -2.75 22.30 -32.15
C THR A 445 -3.73 21.72 -31.11
N ALA A 446 -3.86 20.40 -31.01
CA ALA A 446 -4.66 19.80 -29.96
C ALA A 446 -4.07 20.09 -28.56
N THR A 447 -4.91 20.58 -27.66
CA THR A 447 -4.55 20.86 -26.25
C THR A 447 -5.56 20.28 -25.27
N GLN A 448 -6.67 19.74 -25.76
CA GLN A 448 -7.69 19.09 -24.96
C GLN A 448 -8.26 17.88 -25.71
N ALA A 449 -8.79 16.93 -24.97
CA ALA A 449 -9.42 15.74 -25.51
C ALA A 449 -10.66 15.32 -24.72
N ALA A 450 -11.59 14.64 -25.38
CA ALA A 450 -12.72 13.95 -24.77
C ALA A 450 -12.80 12.52 -25.32
N ILE A 451 -13.24 11.57 -24.49
CA ILE A 451 -13.59 10.23 -24.97
C ILE A 451 -15.00 10.29 -25.56
N GLU A 452 -15.16 9.69 -26.73
CA GLU A 452 -16.44 9.55 -27.42
C GLU A 452 -16.75 8.07 -27.63
N LEU A 453 -17.90 7.63 -27.12
CA LEU A 453 -18.36 6.25 -27.19
C LEU A 453 -19.61 6.17 -28.07
N ILE A 454 -19.67 5.18 -28.96
CA ILE A 454 -20.84 4.93 -29.80
C ILE A 454 -21.32 3.50 -29.57
N PRO A 455 -22.02 3.22 -28.45
CA PRO A 455 -22.64 1.93 -28.22
C PRO A 455 -23.94 1.78 -29.04
N THR A 456 -24.14 0.60 -29.62
CA THR A 456 -25.32 0.25 -30.45
C THR A 456 -26.16 -0.81 -29.77
N ALA A 457 -27.32 -0.43 -29.22
CA ALA A 457 -28.29 -1.39 -28.69
C ALA A 457 -28.97 -2.14 -29.84
N SER A 458 -29.17 -3.45 -29.69
CA SER A 458 -29.92 -4.27 -30.66
C SER A 458 -31.32 -4.66 -30.18
N ALA A 459 -31.70 -4.24 -28.97
CA ALA A 459 -33.03 -4.44 -28.39
C ALA A 459 -33.49 -3.18 -27.65
N THR A 460 -34.79 -3.12 -27.36
CA THR A 460 -35.38 -2.13 -26.45
C THR A 460 -35.03 -2.48 -25.00
N SER A 461 -34.96 -1.49 -24.12
CA SER A 461 -34.64 -1.67 -22.68
C SER A 461 -33.27 -2.32 -22.45
N SER A 462 -32.30 -2.06 -23.33
CA SER A 462 -30.93 -2.52 -23.19
C SER A 462 -30.17 -1.64 -22.18
N VAL A 463 -29.33 -2.27 -21.37
CA VAL A 463 -28.50 -1.61 -20.36
C VAL A 463 -27.04 -2.02 -20.54
N LEU A 464 -26.16 -1.02 -20.58
CA LEU A 464 -24.71 -1.20 -20.60
C LEU A 464 -24.11 -0.52 -19.36
N HIS A 465 -23.17 -1.17 -18.71
CA HIS A 465 -22.38 -0.61 -17.63
C HIS A 465 -20.98 -0.28 -18.16
N ILE A 466 -20.48 0.89 -17.81
CA ILE A 466 -19.15 1.38 -18.20
C ILE A 466 -18.41 1.84 -16.95
N ASP A 467 -17.17 1.42 -16.79
CA ASP A 467 -16.35 1.75 -15.64
C ASP A 467 -14.86 1.88 -16.02
N GLN A 468 -14.02 2.34 -15.08
CA GLN A 468 -12.58 2.58 -15.24
C GLN A 468 -12.24 3.27 -16.57
N VAL A 469 -12.92 4.36 -16.86
CA VAL A 469 -12.72 5.09 -18.12
C VAL A 469 -11.52 6.00 -18.01
N VAL A 470 -10.52 5.81 -18.86
CA VAL A 470 -9.23 6.49 -18.75
C VAL A 470 -8.71 6.97 -20.10
N LEU A 471 -7.99 8.10 -20.09
CA LEU A 471 -7.31 8.69 -21.25
C LEU A 471 -5.90 9.09 -20.86
N TRP A 472 -4.88 8.49 -21.47
CA TRP A 472 -3.47 8.78 -21.15
C TRP A 472 -2.59 8.75 -22.39
N GLN A 473 -1.41 9.34 -22.30
CA GLN A 473 -0.40 9.25 -23.35
C GLN A 473 0.18 7.83 -23.40
N VAL A 474 0.22 7.23 -24.58
CA VAL A 474 0.87 5.93 -24.78
C VAL A 474 2.39 6.13 -24.73
N LEU A 475 3.00 5.53 -23.72
CA LEU A 475 4.45 5.47 -23.55
C LEU A 475 4.95 4.03 -23.80
N PRO A 476 6.26 3.82 -24.00
CA PRO A 476 6.81 2.47 -24.05
C PRO A 476 6.43 1.65 -22.81
N LEU A 477 5.81 0.49 -23.04
CA LEU A 477 5.40 -0.45 -21.99
C LEU A 477 6.57 -0.93 -21.13
N THR A 478 7.76 -0.92 -21.72
CA THR A 478 9.05 -1.19 -21.08
C THR A 478 10.01 -0.06 -21.46
N SER A 479 10.69 0.53 -20.48
CA SER A 479 11.83 1.40 -20.70
C SER A 479 12.96 1.01 -19.78
N VAL A 480 14.20 1.06 -20.29
CA VAL A 480 15.40 0.77 -19.52
C VAL A 480 16.38 1.93 -19.62
N GLN A 481 17.06 2.22 -18.53
CA GLN A 481 18.07 3.26 -18.45
C GLN A 481 19.21 2.79 -17.55
N ALA A 482 20.45 2.85 -18.02
CA ALA A 482 21.62 2.68 -17.18
C ALA A 482 21.84 3.94 -16.32
N VAL A 483 22.09 3.75 -15.04
CA VAL A 483 22.37 4.80 -14.05
C VAL A 483 23.79 4.55 -13.51
N ASP A 484 24.77 4.82 -14.37
CA ASP A 484 26.18 4.48 -14.15
C ASP A 484 26.74 5.03 -12.83
N ASP A 485 26.39 6.27 -12.47
CA ASP A 485 26.89 6.94 -11.26
C ASP A 485 26.49 6.24 -9.95
N SER A 486 25.36 5.54 -9.97
CA SER A 486 24.81 4.77 -8.86
C SER A 486 24.93 3.26 -9.07
N GLY A 487 25.46 2.83 -10.21
CA GLY A 487 25.76 1.44 -10.50
C GLY A 487 24.55 0.54 -10.78
N TYR A 488 23.41 1.02 -11.26
CA TYR A 488 22.26 0.13 -11.51
C TYR A 488 21.60 0.39 -12.86
N ILE A 489 20.78 -0.56 -13.30
CA ILE A 489 19.88 -0.35 -14.44
C ILE A 489 18.46 -0.14 -13.91
N GLN A 490 17.85 0.97 -14.28
CA GLN A 490 16.45 1.26 -13.98
C GLN A 490 15.57 0.65 -15.06
N LEU A 491 14.69 -0.27 -14.67
CA LEU A 491 13.64 -0.84 -15.51
C LEU A 491 12.29 -0.22 -15.10
N THR A 492 11.63 0.47 -16.02
CA THR A 492 10.25 0.93 -15.82
C THR A 492 9.29 0.09 -16.64
N LEU A 493 8.31 -0.49 -15.95
CA LEU A 493 7.21 -1.25 -16.51
C LEU A 493 5.93 -0.41 -16.36
N ARG A 494 5.13 -0.36 -17.42
CA ARG A 494 3.88 0.43 -17.46
C ARG A 494 2.71 -0.41 -17.92
N GLU A 495 1.50 0.01 -17.57
CA GLU A 495 0.26 -0.68 -17.94
C GLU A 495 0.33 -2.17 -17.54
N LEU A 496 0.78 -2.43 -16.32
CA LEU A 496 0.78 -3.76 -15.73
C LEU A 496 -0.64 -4.11 -15.24
N PRO A 497 -1.14 -5.32 -15.52
CA PRO A 497 -2.42 -5.75 -14.98
C PRO A 497 -2.29 -6.02 -13.48
N LEU A 498 -3.10 -5.33 -12.67
CA LEU A 498 -3.17 -5.58 -11.22
C LEU A 498 -3.65 -7.01 -10.93
N ASP A 499 -3.29 -7.54 -9.76
CA ASP A 499 -3.62 -8.90 -9.27
C ASP A 499 -3.01 -10.06 -10.08
N TRP A 500 -2.26 -9.76 -11.15
CA TRP A 500 -1.45 -10.74 -11.83
C TRP A 500 -0.12 -10.95 -11.10
N LEU A 501 0.60 -11.99 -11.50
CA LEU A 501 1.90 -12.35 -10.96
C LEU A 501 3.00 -11.93 -11.95
N LEU A 502 4.05 -11.31 -11.44
CA LEU A 502 5.20 -10.80 -12.17
C LEU A 502 6.45 -11.63 -11.91
N THR A 503 7.13 -12.01 -12.98
CA THR A 503 8.50 -12.53 -12.94
C THR A 503 9.38 -11.68 -13.85
N VAL A 504 10.56 -11.26 -13.37
CA VAL A 504 11.49 -10.45 -14.16
C VAL A 504 12.84 -11.14 -14.23
N TYR A 505 13.27 -11.43 -15.47
CA TYR A 505 14.59 -11.97 -15.77
C TYR A 505 15.48 -10.91 -16.39
N ARG A 506 16.69 -10.75 -15.86
CA ARG A 506 17.82 -10.17 -16.57
C ARG A 506 18.41 -11.24 -17.48
N ILE A 507 18.65 -10.90 -18.74
CA ILE A 507 19.22 -11.80 -19.75
C ILE A 507 20.48 -11.18 -20.34
N THR A 508 21.57 -11.93 -20.27
CA THR A 508 22.88 -11.59 -20.85
C THR A 508 22.97 -12.08 -22.31
N PRO A 509 23.98 -11.63 -23.10
CA PRO A 509 24.08 -11.97 -24.53
C PRO A 509 24.22 -13.46 -24.83
N ASP A 510 24.70 -14.25 -23.86
CA ASP A 510 24.79 -15.72 -23.91
C ASP A 510 23.45 -16.43 -23.67
N GLY A 511 22.39 -15.68 -23.34
CA GLY A 511 21.05 -16.20 -23.06
C GLY A 511 20.84 -16.68 -21.62
N ALA A 512 21.85 -16.54 -20.73
CA ALA A 512 21.69 -16.86 -19.32
C ALA A 512 20.62 -15.96 -18.68
N ARG A 513 19.82 -16.53 -17.77
CA ARG A 513 18.71 -15.82 -17.11
C ARG A 513 18.94 -15.77 -15.61
N ALA A 514 18.99 -14.56 -15.07
CA ALA A 514 19.00 -14.31 -13.64
C ALA A 514 17.70 -13.59 -13.24
N LEU A 515 17.12 -13.93 -12.10
CA LEU A 515 15.99 -13.19 -11.56
C LEU A 515 16.47 -11.83 -11.03
N VAL A 516 15.68 -10.79 -11.25
CA VAL A 516 15.94 -9.45 -10.70
C VAL A 516 15.42 -9.38 -9.27
N ARG A 517 16.11 -8.67 -8.38
CA ARG A 517 15.70 -8.46 -7.00
C ARG A 517 14.71 -7.30 -6.89
N GLY A 518 13.70 -7.47 -6.04
CA GLY A 518 12.70 -6.46 -5.70
C GLY A 518 12.53 -6.33 -4.18
N THR A 519 11.49 -5.58 -3.78
CA THR A 519 11.20 -5.22 -2.38
C THR A 519 10.77 -6.39 -1.50
N SER A 520 10.48 -7.56 -2.08
CA SER A 520 10.08 -8.78 -1.37
C SER A 520 10.99 -9.98 -1.69
N GLY A 521 12.21 -9.72 -2.17
CA GLY A 521 13.15 -10.74 -2.65
C GLY A 521 13.23 -10.78 -4.17
N LEU A 522 13.68 -11.90 -4.73
CA LEU A 522 13.71 -12.09 -6.19
C LEU A 522 12.29 -11.99 -6.77
N VAL A 523 12.13 -11.22 -7.85
CA VAL A 523 10.86 -10.98 -8.54
C VAL A 523 10.47 -12.24 -9.32
N ASN A 524 9.84 -13.17 -8.62
CA ASN A 524 9.35 -14.43 -9.16
C ASN A 524 7.91 -14.65 -8.71
N GLN A 525 6.98 -14.56 -9.66
CA GLN A 525 5.53 -14.65 -9.43
C GLN A 525 5.04 -13.75 -8.28
N GLN A 526 5.60 -12.56 -8.16
CA GLN A 526 5.17 -11.57 -7.16
C GLN A 526 3.89 -10.88 -7.62
N ALA A 527 2.96 -10.61 -6.71
CA ALA A 527 1.72 -9.91 -7.06
C ALA A 527 2.01 -8.49 -7.58
N ILE A 528 1.35 -8.11 -8.68
CA ILE A 528 1.40 -6.77 -9.24
C ILE A 528 0.42 -5.90 -8.47
N THR A 529 0.96 -4.99 -7.65
CA THR A 529 0.20 -4.06 -6.81
C THR A 529 0.08 -2.65 -7.39
N SER A 530 0.76 -2.38 -8.51
CA SER A 530 0.76 -1.11 -9.21
C SER A 530 0.83 -1.32 -10.73
N ASP A 531 0.14 -0.48 -11.48
CA ASP A 531 0.13 -0.51 -12.95
C ASP A 531 1.45 0.05 -13.54
N ILE A 532 2.21 0.80 -12.74
CA ILE A 532 3.59 1.19 -13.01
C ILE A 532 4.50 0.62 -11.94
N LEU A 533 5.58 -0.01 -12.37
CA LEU A 533 6.64 -0.49 -11.50
C LEU A 533 7.99 0.04 -11.99
N VAL A 534 8.75 0.65 -11.08
CA VAL A 534 10.15 1.02 -11.30
C VAL A 534 11.01 0.07 -10.49
N ILE A 535 11.86 -0.69 -11.17
CA ILE A 535 12.78 -1.66 -10.57
C ILE A 535 14.20 -1.14 -10.80
N GLU A 536 14.99 -1.11 -9.74
CA GLU A 536 16.42 -0.82 -9.82
C GLU A 536 17.20 -2.13 -9.72
N ASP A 537 17.81 -2.54 -10.83
CA ASP A 537 18.65 -3.74 -10.87
C ASP A 537 20.09 -3.39 -10.53
N HIS A 538 20.40 -3.43 -9.23
CA HIS A 538 21.74 -3.19 -8.67
C HIS A 538 22.72 -4.34 -8.96
N GLU A 539 22.25 -5.46 -9.52
CA GLU A 539 23.04 -6.67 -9.77
C GLU A 539 23.29 -6.88 -11.27
N ALA A 540 23.00 -5.87 -12.10
CA ALA A 540 23.33 -5.89 -13.52
C ALA A 540 24.86 -5.84 -13.74
N PRO A 541 25.43 -6.75 -14.55
CA PRO A 541 26.87 -6.81 -14.78
C PRO A 541 27.40 -5.57 -15.51
N ILE A 542 28.58 -5.12 -15.12
CA ILE A 542 29.23 -3.94 -15.70
C ILE A 542 29.80 -4.30 -17.09
N GLY A 543 29.62 -3.40 -18.05
CA GLY A 543 30.09 -3.50 -19.43
C GLY A 543 29.47 -4.63 -20.26
N VAL A 544 28.48 -5.34 -19.73
CA VAL A 544 27.75 -6.39 -20.44
C VAL A 544 26.39 -5.85 -20.85
N SER A 545 26.05 -5.99 -22.13
CA SER A 545 24.72 -5.62 -22.64
C SER A 545 23.68 -6.60 -22.15
N VAL A 546 22.76 -6.14 -21.30
CA VAL A 546 21.66 -6.94 -20.78
C VAL A 546 20.32 -6.42 -21.31
N TYR A 547 19.34 -7.32 -21.41
CA TYR A 547 17.96 -6.95 -21.63
C TYR A 547 17.07 -7.73 -20.67
N TYR A 548 15.86 -7.23 -20.45
CA TYR A 548 14.94 -7.82 -19.48
C TYR A 548 13.82 -8.55 -20.18
N ARG A 549 13.49 -9.75 -19.70
CA ARG A 549 12.28 -10.48 -20.05
C ARG A 549 11.33 -10.44 -18.87
N ILE A 550 10.16 -9.87 -19.11
CA ILE A 550 9.09 -9.71 -18.13
C ILE A 550 8.03 -10.76 -18.45
N GLU A 551 7.67 -11.58 -17.48
CA GLU A 551 6.58 -12.55 -17.57
C GLU A 551 5.45 -12.15 -16.62
N MET A 552 4.21 -12.16 -17.12
CA MET A 552 3.01 -11.84 -16.35
C MET A 552 2.01 -12.98 -16.46
N ARG A 553 1.45 -13.43 -15.34
CA ARG A 553 0.49 -14.55 -15.27
C ARG A 553 -0.75 -14.15 -14.48
N SER A 554 -1.94 -14.50 -14.97
CA SER A 554 -3.19 -14.26 -14.23
C SER A 554 -3.38 -15.18 -13.02
N SER A 555 -2.65 -16.30 -12.98
CA SER A 555 -2.61 -17.22 -11.83
C SER A 555 -1.29 -18.00 -11.84
N PRO A 556 -0.89 -18.65 -10.73
CA PRO A 556 0.37 -19.39 -10.66
C PRO A 556 0.51 -20.49 -11.73
N SER A 557 -0.61 -21.08 -12.15
CA SER A 557 -0.68 -22.16 -13.14
C SER A 557 -0.94 -21.67 -14.58
N ALA A 558 -1.32 -20.40 -14.79
CA ALA A 558 -1.55 -19.85 -16.11
C ALA A 558 -0.25 -19.70 -16.91
N GLY A 559 -0.34 -19.85 -18.25
CA GLY A 559 0.76 -19.54 -19.15
C GLY A 559 1.13 -18.05 -19.08
N PRO A 560 2.43 -17.69 -19.16
CA PRO A 560 2.84 -16.30 -19.08
C PRO A 560 2.58 -15.56 -20.39
N SER A 561 2.07 -14.34 -20.27
CA SER A 561 2.29 -13.30 -21.29
C SER A 561 3.67 -12.69 -21.05
N SER A 562 4.35 -12.22 -22.10
CA SER A 562 5.71 -11.68 -21.95
C SER A 562 5.95 -10.37 -22.68
N ARG A 563 6.86 -9.58 -22.13
CA ARG A 563 7.43 -8.36 -22.72
C ARG A 563 8.95 -8.43 -22.65
N THR A 564 9.61 -7.72 -23.56
CA THR A 564 11.08 -7.60 -23.57
C THR A 564 11.46 -6.12 -23.58
N SER A 565 12.51 -5.74 -22.86
CA SER A 565 13.06 -4.38 -22.93
C SER A 565 14.00 -4.20 -24.12
N ALA A 566 14.36 -2.95 -24.41
CA ALA A 566 15.59 -2.67 -25.16
C ALA A 566 16.82 -3.15 -24.35
N PRO A 567 17.97 -3.39 -25.00
CA PRO A 567 19.23 -3.63 -24.30
C PRO A 567 19.74 -2.37 -23.58
N ALA A 568 20.44 -2.56 -22.47
CA ALA A 568 21.16 -1.53 -21.73
C ALA A 568 22.51 -2.06 -21.26
N VAL A 569 23.50 -1.17 -21.13
CA VAL A 569 24.85 -1.48 -20.66
C VAL A 569 25.16 -0.55 -19.50
N LEU A 570 25.51 -1.10 -18.34
CA LEU A 570 26.06 -0.34 -17.23
C LEU A 570 27.54 -0.09 -17.50
N SER A 571 28.02 1.14 -17.36
CA SER A 571 29.42 1.49 -17.63
C SER A 571 30.12 2.07 -16.40
N LEU A 572 31.45 1.94 -16.38
CA LEU A 572 32.29 2.43 -15.29
C LEU A 572 33.55 3.04 -15.91
N ALA A 573 33.78 4.32 -15.63
CA ALA A 573 34.75 5.12 -16.38
C ALA A 573 36.21 4.76 -16.07
N ASP A 574 36.53 4.45 -14.81
CA ASP A 574 37.86 4.04 -14.39
C ASP A 574 37.94 2.51 -14.34
N ILE A 575 38.92 1.95 -15.07
CA ILE A 575 39.18 0.51 -15.11
C ILE A 575 39.62 -0.05 -13.76
N ASN A 576 40.14 0.78 -12.85
CA ASN A 576 40.57 0.38 -11.51
C ASN A 576 39.46 0.52 -10.46
N GLU A 577 38.31 1.10 -10.81
CA GLU A 577 37.17 1.19 -9.90
C GLU A 577 36.28 -0.05 -10.03
N THR A 578 35.76 -0.52 -8.90
CA THR A 578 34.75 -1.59 -8.81
C THR A 578 33.64 -1.16 -7.88
N TRP A 579 32.48 -1.81 -8.00
CA TRP A 579 31.41 -1.63 -7.02
C TRP A 579 31.50 -2.69 -5.93
N LEU A 580 31.37 -2.25 -4.69
CA LEU A 580 31.03 -3.12 -3.56
C LEU A 580 29.61 -2.77 -3.11
N LYS A 581 28.72 -3.75 -3.17
CA LYS A 581 27.29 -3.55 -3.00
C LYS A 581 26.70 -4.44 -1.93
N ASP A 582 25.73 -3.94 -1.19
CA ASP A 582 24.86 -4.77 -0.35
C ASP A 582 23.54 -5.00 -1.12
N PRO A 583 23.28 -6.21 -1.64
CA PRO A 583 22.05 -6.49 -2.39
C PRO A 583 20.76 -6.22 -1.62
N GLY A 584 20.80 -6.27 -0.28
CA GLY A 584 19.66 -5.95 0.58
C GLY A 584 19.58 -4.47 0.97
N ASN A 585 20.67 -3.71 0.85
CA ASN A 585 20.75 -2.30 1.24
C ASN A 585 21.47 -1.46 0.17
N PRO A 586 20.88 -1.28 -1.03
CA PRO A 586 21.54 -0.58 -2.12
C PRO A 586 21.92 0.87 -1.81
N GLN A 587 21.27 1.50 -0.83
CA GLN A 587 21.65 2.82 -0.32
C GLN A 587 23.06 2.87 0.30
N ARG A 588 23.68 1.71 0.57
CA ARG A 588 25.05 1.59 1.11
C ARG A 588 26.09 1.27 0.03
N ASN A 589 25.65 1.06 -1.22
CA ASN A 589 26.54 0.72 -2.32
C ASN A 589 27.58 1.81 -2.53
N MET A 590 28.83 1.43 -2.79
CA MET A 590 29.87 2.40 -3.08
C MET A 590 30.89 1.89 -4.10
N ARG A 591 31.53 2.83 -4.77
CA ARG A 591 32.71 2.57 -5.60
C ARG A 591 33.95 2.50 -4.72
N VAL A 592 34.83 1.56 -5.04
CA VAL A 592 36.14 1.41 -4.42
C VAL A 592 37.21 1.30 -5.51
N VAL A 593 38.36 1.92 -5.27
CA VAL A 593 39.51 1.81 -6.17
C VAL A 593 40.29 0.56 -5.76
N VAL A 594 40.45 -0.39 -6.68
CA VAL A 594 41.21 -1.62 -6.44
C VAL A 594 42.70 -1.31 -6.50
N GLN A 595 43.39 -1.54 -5.38
CA GLN A 595 44.85 -1.44 -5.29
C GLN A 595 45.51 -2.65 -5.95
N GLY A 596 44.94 -3.83 -5.71
CA GLY A 596 45.42 -5.09 -6.26
C GLY A 596 44.30 -6.13 -6.22
N PRO A 597 44.15 -6.95 -7.28
CA PRO A 597 43.15 -8.00 -7.29
C PRO A 597 43.46 -9.07 -6.22
N PRO A 598 42.45 -9.83 -5.75
CA PRO A 598 42.68 -10.94 -4.85
C PRO A 598 43.51 -12.04 -5.50
N ASP A 599 44.50 -12.58 -4.78
CA ASP A 599 45.08 -13.88 -5.08
C ASP A 599 44.08 -14.95 -4.63
N TRP A 600 43.37 -15.55 -5.59
CA TRP A 600 42.32 -16.51 -5.30
C TRP A 600 42.86 -17.92 -5.00
N GLU A 601 42.44 -18.48 -3.87
CA GLU A 601 42.62 -19.88 -3.49
C GLU A 601 41.28 -20.63 -3.54
N GLN A 602 41.31 -21.91 -3.90
CA GLN A 602 40.15 -22.80 -3.80
C GLN A 602 40.43 -23.86 -2.74
N PRO A 603 40.04 -23.63 -1.48
CA PRO A 603 40.29 -24.56 -0.40
C PRO A 603 39.61 -25.91 -0.69
N ILE A 604 40.21 -26.98 -0.21
CA ILE A 604 39.66 -28.33 -0.32
C ILE A 604 39.87 -29.06 0.99
N GLN A 605 38.80 -29.66 1.52
CA GLN A 605 38.95 -30.56 2.65
C GLN A 605 39.63 -31.85 2.17
N GLN A 606 40.89 -32.02 2.54
CA GLN A 606 41.71 -33.14 2.10
C GLN A 606 42.35 -33.86 3.29
N SER A 607 42.22 -35.19 3.32
CA SER A 607 42.96 -36.04 4.25
C SER A 607 43.93 -36.94 3.49
N VAL A 608 45.17 -37.01 3.97
CA VAL A 608 46.25 -37.80 3.34
C VAL A 608 46.56 -39.00 4.22
N GLN A 609 46.13 -40.18 3.78
CA GLN A 609 46.35 -41.45 4.47
C GLN A 609 47.61 -42.14 3.93
N ARG A 610 48.66 -42.20 4.76
CA ARG A 610 49.89 -42.92 4.44
C ARG A 610 49.81 -44.36 4.92
N VAL A 611 49.23 -45.23 4.09
CA VAL A 611 49.04 -46.65 4.40
C VAL A 611 50.40 -47.38 4.42
N ARG A 612 50.72 -48.06 5.52
CA ARG A 612 51.94 -48.86 5.68
C ARG A 612 52.02 -49.92 4.57
N GLY A 613 53.17 -50.00 3.89
CA GLY A 613 53.39 -50.89 2.75
C GLY A 613 53.05 -50.30 1.38
N ARG A 614 52.52 -49.07 1.32
CA ARG A 614 52.29 -48.34 0.06
C ARG A 614 53.34 -47.24 -0.12
N ARG A 615 53.95 -47.17 -1.31
CA ARG A 615 54.91 -46.09 -1.66
C ARG A 615 54.23 -44.74 -1.89
N ARG A 616 52.95 -44.74 -2.32
CA ARG A 616 52.15 -43.53 -2.59
C ARG A 616 51.03 -43.42 -1.57
N ALA A 617 50.82 -42.21 -1.04
CA ALA A 617 49.72 -41.93 -0.12
C ALA A 617 48.36 -42.10 -0.82
N VAL A 618 47.33 -42.46 -0.06
CA VAL A 618 45.93 -42.36 -0.49
C VAL A 618 45.41 -41.00 -0.06
N VAL A 619 44.98 -40.20 -1.02
CA VAL A 619 44.40 -38.89 -0.76
C VAL A 619 42.88 -39.00 -0.87
N LEU A 620 42.18 -38.66 0.21
CA LEU A 620 40.73 -38.48 0.20
C LEU A 620 40.46 -36.98 0.17
N SER A 621 39.98 -36.50 -0.97
CA SER A 621 39.64 -35.10 -1.19
C SER A 621 38.12 -34.95 -1.27
N GLY A 622 37.58 -33.95 -0.57
CA GLY A 622 36.22 -33.47 -0.76
C GLY A 622 36.05 -32.68 -2.07
N ILE A 623 34.97 -31.92 -2.17
CA ILE A 623 34.74 -30.97 -3.27
C ILE A 623 35.52 -29.68 -2.93
N ARG A 624 36.09 -29.02 -3.94
CA ARG A 624 36.70 -27.69 -3.75
C ARG A 624 35.62 -26.70 -3.32
N GLY A 625 35.93 -25.85 -2.34
CA GLY A 625 35.07 -24.74 -1.93
C GLY A 625 35.06 -23.61 -2.96
N GLY A 626 34.29 -22.56 -2.65
CA GLY A 626 34.33 -21.29 -3.39
C GLY A 626 35.69 -20.61 -3.28
N LEU A 627 35.87 -19.53 -4.04
CA LEU A 627 37.11 -18.74 -4.02
C LEU A 627 37.29 -18.04 -2.66
N GLU A 628 38.50 -18.12 -2.11
CA GLU A 628 38.93 -17.37 -0.92
C GLU A 628 40.15 -16.51 -1.27
N GLY A 629 40.16 -15.25 -0.86
CA GLY A 629 41.23 -14.30 -1.23
C GLY A 629 41.17 -13.01 -0.43
N SER A 630 42.04 -12.05 -0.72
CA SER A 630 42.03 -10.73 -0.07
C SER A 630 42.01 -9.61 -1.10
N LEU A 631 40.92 -8.85 -1.14
CA LEU A 631 40.79 -7.67 -1.99
C LEU A 631 41.45 -6.47 -1.30
N ALA A 632 42.44 -5.88 -1.96
CA ALA A 632 43.06 -4.64 -1.50
C ALA A 632 42.41 -3.43 -2.20
N VAL A 633 41.83 -2.50 -1.43
CA VAL A 633 41.17 -1.30 -1.97
C VAL A 633 41.65 -0.01 -1.30
N TRP A 634 41.42 1.11 -1.96
CA TRP A 634 41.62 2.45 -1.43
C TRP A 634 40.30 3.21 -1.23
N THR A 635 40.26 3.99 -0.15
CA THR A 635 39.32 5.12 0.01
C THR A 635 40.14 6.41 0.03
N ARG A 636 39.72 7.39 -0.77
CA ARG A 636 40.41 8.66 -1.02
C ARG A 636 40.01 9.76 -0.04
N THR A 637 38.78 9.71 0.49
CA THR A 637 38.25 10.71 1.44
C THR A 637 37.80 10.10 2.76
N ASP A 638 37.63 10.93 3.77
CA ASP A 638 37.09 10.50 5.07
C ASP A 638 35.62 10.05 4.96
N GLU A 639 34.86 10.61 4.02
CA GLU A 639 33.49 10.19 3.70
C GLU A 639 33.47 8.79 3.08
N GLU A 640 34.33 8.52 2.09
CA GLU A 640 34.48 7.17 1.50
C GLU A 640 34.90 6.15 2.58
N ARG A 641 35.79 6.54 3.50
CA ARG A 641 36.21 5.71 4.63
C ARG A 641 35.03 5.36 5.55
N ILE A 642 34.19 6.35 5.90
CA ILE A 642 33.01 6.13 6.76
C ILE A 642 31.98 5.28 6.01
N ALA A 643 31.74 5.56 4.73
CA ALA A 643 30.81 4.79 3.90
C ALA A 643 31.20 3.31 3.83
N LEU A 644 32.50 3.00 3.62
CA LEU A 644 32.98 1.62 3.59
C LEU A 644 32.79 0.91 4.94
N ARG A 645 33.05 1.59 6.06
CA ARG A 645 32.78 1.03 7.39
C ARG A 645 31.30 0.74 7.60
N THR A 646 30.40 1.63 7.17
CA THR A 646 28.94 1.45 7.26
C THR A 646 28.45 0.31 6.38
N LEU A 647 29.02 0.15 5.18
CA LEU A 647 28.72 -0.98 4.29
C LEU A 647 29.14 -2.31 4.94
N LEU A 648 30.36 -2.36 5.51
CA LEU A 648 30.91 -3.58 6.12
C LEU A 648 30.27 -3.93 7.47
N SER A 649 29.68 -2.97 8.19
CA SER A 649 29.11 -3.21 9.51
C SER A 649 27.83 -4.05 9.49
N SER A 650 27.22 -4.29 8.33
CA SER A 650 26.04 -5.15 8.22
C SER A 650 26.38 -6.63 8.41
N GLY A 651 27.60 -7.05 8.05
CA GLY A 651 27.98 -8.46 7.98
C GLY A 651 27.21 -9.25 6.90
N ASN A 652 26.48 -8.57 6.02
CA ASN A 652 25.73 -9.21 4.95
C ASN A 652 26.65 -9.74 3.85
N THR A 653 26.12 -10.66 3.04
CA THR A 653 26.74 -11.01 1.75
C THR A 653 26.74 -9.79 0.84
N LEU A 654 27.92 -9.39 0.38
CA LEU A 654 28.10 -8.29 -0.56
C LEU A 654 28.24 -8.81 -1.98
N LEU A 655 27.96 -7.97 -2.97
CA LEU A 655 28.29 -8.22 -4.37
C LEU A 655 29.52 -7.38 -4.73
N TRP A 656 30.61 -8.06 -5.11
CA TRP A 656 31.76 -7.42 -5.73
C TRP A 656 31.57 -7.46 -7.25
N GLN A 657 31.36 -6.30 -7.87
CA GLN A 657 31.26 -6.20 -9.32
C GLN A 657 32.51 -5.58 -9.91
N ALA A 658 33.25 -6.43 -10.62
CA ALA A 658 34.51 -6.05 -11.21
C ALA A 658 34.29 -5.30 -12.54
N ASN A 659 35.17 -4.35 -12.85
CA ASN A 659 35.16 -3.73 -14.17
C ASN A 659 35.64 -4.78 -15.21
N PRO A 660 34.99 -4.90 -16.38
CA PRO A 660 35.50 -5.71 -17.48
C PRO A 660 37.00 -5.52 -17.71
N GLY A 661 37.71 -6.64 -17.81
CA GLY A 661 39.18 -6.65 -18.02
C GLY A 661 40.02 -6.82 -16.75
N MET A 662 39.42 -6.77 -15.55
CA MET A 662 40.12 -7.14 -14.30
C MET A 662 40.44 -8.64 -14.18
N GLY A 663 39.90 -9.49 -15.07
CA GLY A 663 40.16 -10.93 -15.08
C GLY A 663 39.40 -11.72 -13.99
N VAL A 664 38.38 -11.11 -13.38
CA VAL A 664 37.50 -11.73 -12.39
C VAL A 664 36.06 -11.39 -12.73
N ASP A 665 35.16 -12.36 -12.61
CA ASP A 665 33.72 -12.17 -12.80
C ASP A 665 33.06 -11.58 -11.55
N ASP A 666 31.87 -10.99 -11.73
CA ASP A 666 31.05 -10.54 -10.60
C ASP A 666 30.75 -11.70 -9.64
N MET A 667 30.92 -11.48 -8.34
CA MET A 667 30.73 -12.53 -7.33
C MET A 667 30.12 -12.01 -6.03
N TYR A 668 29.31 -12.86 -5.40
CA TYR A 668 28.84 -12.62 -4.05
C TYR A 668 29.89 -13.08 -3.06
N VAL A 669 30.17 -12.25 -2.05
CA VAL A 669 31.25 -12.47 -1.10
C VAL A 669 30.81 -12.16 0.32
N SER A 670 31.25 -12.97 1.28
CA SER A 670 31.27 -12.58 2.68
C SER A 670 32.62 -11.94 3.00
N VAL A 671 32.61 -10.79 3.67
CA VAL A 671 33.84 -10.10 4.09
C VAL A 671 34.15 -10.45 5.54
N ALA A 672 35.34 -11.00 5.80
CA ALA A 672 35.78 -11.34 7.15
C ALA A 672 36.45 -10.15 7.87
N GLY A 673 37.34 -10.42 8.83
CA GLY A 673 38.03 -9.38 9.61
C GLY A 673 38.84 -8.41 8.72
N VAL A 674 38.41 -7.15 8.66
CA VAL A 674 38.99 -6.12 7.80
C VAL A 674 40.16 -5.39 8.47
N SER A 675 41.21 -5.12 7.69
CA SER A 675 42.36 -4.29 8.09
C SER A 675 42.28 -2.92 7.42
N GLU A 676 42.41 -1.84 8.20
CA GLU A 676 42.55 -0.46 7.72
C GLU A 676 43.97 0.05 7.99
N GLY A 677 44.66 0.50 6.94
CA GLY A 677 45.97 1.11 7.00
C GLY A 677 46.00 2.52 6.39
N ARG A 678 47.11 3.24 6.60
CA ARG A 678 47.37 4.56 5.98
C ARG A 678 48.40 4.40 4.87
N ILE A 679 48.26 5.17 3.80
CA ILE A 679 49.24 5.20 2.70
C ILE A 679 50.37 6.19 3.05
N GLY A 680 51.16 5.87 4.08
CA GLY A 680 52.25 6.74 4.55
C GLY A 680 51.80 8.17 4.92
N GLY A 681 52.76 9.08 5.12
CA GLY A 681 52.48 10.52 5.29
C GLY A 681 52.01 10.97 6.69
N PRO A 682 51.61 12.26 6.83
CA PRO A 682 51.17 12.85 8.09
C PRO A 682 49.80 12.31 8.53
N ALA A 683 49.46 12.50 9.82
CA ALA A 683 48.20 12.00 10.39
C ALA A 683 46.92 12.55 9.73
N GLN A 684 47.05 13.59 8.90
CA GLN A 684 45.96 14.27 8.20
C GLN A 684 45.69 13.71 6.80
N GLU A 685 46.53 12.82 6.27
CA GLU A 685 46.32 12.19 4.96
C GLU A 685 44.95 11.48 4.95
N PRO A 686 44.02 11.82 4.04
CA PRO A 686 42.71 11.18 4.00
C PRO A 686 42.72 9.77 3.39
N TRP A 687 43.72 9.41 2.56
CA TRP A 687 43.74 8.12 1.90
C TRP A 687 43.94 6.95 2.87
N ARG A 688 43.15 5.89 2.71
CA ARG A 688 43.27 4.64 3.48
C ARG A 688 43.43 3.45 2.55
N THR A 689 44.25 2.50 2.98
CA THR A 689 44.32 1.17 2.39
C THR A 689 43.48 0.21 3.21
N TRP A 690 42.75 -0.65 2.53
CA TRP A 690 41.88 -1.64 3.13
C TRP A 690 42.25 -3.01 2.58
N THR A 691 42.31 -4.00 3.46
CA THR A 691 42.39 -5.41 3.07
C THR A 691 41.11 -6.09 3.50
N LEU A 692 40.33 -6.56 2.52
CA LEU A 692 39.04 -7.21 2.68
C LEU A 692 39.23 -8.71 2.39
N PRO A 693 39.32 -9.59 3.41
CA PRO A 693 39.33 -11.03 3.15
C PRO A 693 37.95 -11.45 2.65
N LEU A 694 37.89 -11.99 1.44
CA LEU A 694 36.68 -12.38 0.75
C LEU A 694 36.58 -13.90 0.71
N THR A 695 35.38 -14.41 1.00
CA THR A 695 34.98 -15.79 0.70
C THR A 695 33.78 -15.73 -0.22
N GLU A 696 33.86 -16.37 -1.38
CA GLU A 696 32.76 -16.49 -2.34
C GLU A 696 31.55 -17.18 -1.69
N GLN A 697 30.37 -16.63 -1.94
CA GLN A 697 29.08 -17.10 -1.43
C GLN A 697 28.10 -17.28 -2.59
N ASP A 698 27.06 -18.08 -2.36
CA ASP A 698 25.92 -18.11 -3.26
C ASP A 698 25.13 -16.79 -3.19
N MET A 699 24.43 -16.45 -4.28
CA MET A 699 23.49 -15.33 -4.31
C MET A 699 22.45 -15.47 -3.18
N PRO A 700 22.24 -14.45 -2.35
CA PRO A 700 21.24 -14.51 -1.29
C PRO A 700 19.82 -14.43 -1.88
N VAL A 701 19.15 -15.56 -2.07
CA VAL A 701 17.85 -15.64 -2.78
C VAL A 701 16.65 -15.11 -1.99
N THR A 702 16.72 -15.10 -0.66
CA THR A 702 15.63 -14.64 0.23
C THR A 702 15.77 -13.18 0.66
N THR A 703 16.88 -12.52 0.30
CA THR A 703 17.12 -11.13 0.67
C THR A 703 16.33 -10.19 -0.23
N ALA A 704 15.46 -9.39 0.37
CA ALA A 704 14.74 -8.32 -0.31
C ALA A 704 15.55 -7.02 -0.33
N VAL A 705 15.23 -6.11 -1.26
CA VAL A 705 15.70 -4.72 -1.15
C VAL A 705 14.96 -4.07 0.03
N ASN A 706 15.72 -3.66 1.05
CA ASN A 706 15.17 -2.95 2.19
C ASN A 706 14.67 -1.56 1.78
N GLY A 707 13.51 -1.20 2.31
CA GLY A 707 12.89 0.11 2.17
C GLY A 707 11.63 0.15 3.01
N ALA A 708 11.12 1.36 3.27
CA ALA A 708 9.81 1.54 3.86
C ALA A 708 8.77 0.92 2.90
N ALA A 709 8.20 -0.22 3.28
CA ALA A 709 7.21 -0.95 2.51
C ALA A 709 5.89 -0.16 2.40
N GLY A 710 5.88 0.89 1.58
CA GLY A 710 4.72 1.74 1.31
C GLY A 710 4.66 3.06 2.09
N ARG A 711 5.60 3.36 3.00
CA ARG A 711 5.62 4.68 3.66
C ARG A 711 6.01 5.77 2.66
N THR A 712 5.22 6.81 2.61
CA THR A 712 5.44 7.98 1.76
C THR A 712 5.96 9.16 2.58
N TRP A 713 6.54 10.16 1.91
CA TRP A 713 6.84 11.44 2.57
C TRP A 713 5.59 12.13 3.12
N GLN A 714 4.42 11.87 2.52
CA GLN A 714 3.16 12.36 3.05
C GLN A 714 2.85 11.73 4.42
N ASP A 715 3.12 10.44 4.61
CA ASP A 715 2.92 9.79 5.91
C ASP A 715 3.83 10.39 6.98
N VAL A 716 5.07 10.76 6.62
CA VAL A 716 6.01 11.45 7.53
C VAL A 716 5.46 12.81 7.94
N VAL A 717 4.98 13.62 6.99
CA VAL A 717 4.43 14.96 7.28
C VAL A 717 3.10 14.90 8.04
N THR A 718 2.28 13.86 7.83
CA THR A 718 1.05 13.65 8.61
C THR A 718 1.33 13.15 10.03
N GLU A 719 2.46 12.47 10.24
CA GLU A 719 2.85 11.94 11.56
C GLU A 719 3.61 12.94 12.43
N PHE A 720 4.44 13.79 11.83
CA PHE A 720 5.32 14.72 12.53
C PHE A 720 5.06 16.16 12.11
N ASP A 721 4.64 16.98 13.07
CA ASP A 721 4.41 18.41 12.84
C ASP A 721 5.72 19.16 12.53
N THR A 722 6.84 18.71 13.11
CA THR A 722 8.16 19.34 12.91
C THR A 722 9.29 18.33 12.70
N CYS A 723 10.39 18.79 12.08
CA CYS A 723 11.62 17.98 12.00
C CYS A 723 12.22 17.67 13.38
N ALA A 724 11.92 18.46 14.42
CA ALA A 724 12.37 18.16 15.77
C ALA A 724 11.67 16.91 16.32
N ASP A 725 10.38 16.76 16.03
CA ASP A 725 9.61 15.56 16.41
C ASP A 725 10.13 14.32 15.68
N LEU A 726 10.47 14.49 14.39
CA LEU A 726 11.10 13.44 13.59
C LEU A 726 12.43 12.97 14.19
N LEU A 727 13.30 13.91 14.58
CA LEU A 727 14.61 13.62 15.18
C LEU A 727 14.49 13.01 16.60
N ALA A 728 13.38 13.25 17.30
CA ALA A 728 13.08 12.60 18.57
C ALA A 728 12.68 11.13 18.39
N VAL A 729 12.33 10.71 17.18
CA VAL A 729 11.90 9.33 16.86
C VAL A 729 12.94 8.56 16.03
N TYR A 730 13.66 9.20 15.10
CA TYR A 730 14.64 8.55 14.24
C TYR A 730 16.04 9.15 14.41
N ALA A 731 17.04 8.29 14.57
CA ALA A 731 18.43 8.70 14.72
C ALA A 731 19.07 9.11 13.38
N THR A 732 18.65 8.51 12.28
CA THR A 732 19.22 8.73 10.94
C THR A 732 18.14 8.76 9.85
N CYS A 733 18.48 9.30 8.67
CA CYS A 733 17.60 9.21 7.49
C CYS A 733 17.41 7.76 7.00
N GLU A 734 18.40 6.88 7.25
CA GLU A 734 18.24 5.45 6.97
C GLU A 734 17.21 4.83 7.91
N ASP A 735 17.22 5.20 9.19
CA ASP A 735 16.19 4.75 10.13
C ASP A 735 14.81 5.27 9.76
N LEU A 736 14.69 6.51 9.28
CA LEU A 736 13.44 7.03 8.74
C LEU A 736 12.96 6.23 7.52
N LEU A 737 13.87 5.98 6.56
CA LEU A 737 13.59 5.19 5.37
C LEU A 737 13.15 3.76 5.72
N LEU A 738 13.66 3.18 6.80
CA LEU A 738 13.38 1.81 7.22
C LEU A 738 12.33 1.73 8.34
N ASP A 739 11.74 2.86 8.74
CA ASP A 739 10.86 3.03 9.90
C ASP A 739 11.39 2.40 11.21
N ARG A 740 12.70 2.56 11.47
CA ARG A 740 13.39 2.09 12.68
C ARG A 740 13.39 3.17 13.76
N ARG A 741 12.35 3.18 14.60
CA ARG A 741 12.21 4.16 15.69
C ARG A 741 13.22 3.89 16.81
N MET A 742 13.69 4.96 17.47
CA MET A 742 14.42 4.88 18.74
C MET A 742 13.49 4.29 19.81
N GLY A 743 13.94 3.21 20.45
CA GLY A 743 13.16 2.44 21.44
C GLY A 743 13.19 3.02 22.84
#